data_AF-A0A1G8HTP0-F1
#
_entry.id   AF-A0A1G8HTP0-F1
#
_cell.length_a   1.000
_cell.length_b   1.000
_cell.length_c   1.000
_cell.angle_alpha   90.00
_cell.angle_beta   90.00
_cell.angle_gamma   90.00
#
_symmetry.space_group_name_H-M   'P 1'
#
loop_
_entity.id
_entity.type
_entity.pdbx_description
1 polymer ?
#
loop_
_entity_poly.entity_id
_entity_poly.type
_entity_poly.pdbx_seq_one_letter_code
_entity_poly.pdbx_strand_id
1 'polypeptide(L)'
;MRIYLHIGLAAMGAARLQDVLADKREQLAQKGYLFPRAAGGKNHTRLFMAVTDPDHIDTLRFNRGYITPEKQQALYDQLAAGLARDVAAADPKALILSASQLGPSLARRSELERLHALLSPLSDDIRIIAHVDEQGRALARHYAQQVLEGRRASLDLEFEMAGSKDWWDDALLDGHVIEPDKGQFLEVQCPAFWLDYQRLVSHWESVFGNGSVTLRPYDEARFYGAEATEELREMFGIEETLGKAQPGSPDAQPSAASLARSRQLNDLILRLLARTDRVLPRQLWRKFHGEIAIDGDPIHPGELAEISKTFEAQNKALLKAHPALTPESLKRDRARPGGWSEADPGNGYRASQYLLAFRWRIDKATREEKKTKIADLEQVNGNAAPPAEPEDGLSQAAKAIMPPLAVQNFHKLKDSSFRPHNKLGRLNEEQPLPPYAPMPPRDLPKGSTGNVIVGCMKNEAPYIVEWVAYHRAIGIDNFLIYTNDCSDSTAEILDRLDAMGIVHHRNNDNWKGNSPQQHALDQALKEDVIQNAEWIIHIDVDEFINIRCGNGTLDDFLAAVPDATNVAMTWRLFGHNGVRDLSDDLVIAQFDTCAPKYCPKPHTVWGFKTMFRNIGAYSKISCHRPNKLSDDFAAKVKWVNGSGQDMTREVAKNGWRNSKKSIGYDLLQLNHYALRSAESFLIKRQRGRALHVDRSIGLNYWIRMDWGDARDVTIQRNIPRLRAEYDRLMQDKTLAKWHAKGLEWHRAKAQELHAMPEFEELYQQALQVRLNGMERVAYALALDMES
;
A
#
# COMPACT_ATOMS: atom_id res chain seq x y z
N MET A 1 28.62 -5.41 -16.78
CA MET A 1 27.73 -4.22 -16.72
C MET A 1 28.30 -3.20 -15.74
N ARG A 2 27.87 -1.93 -15.74
CA ARG A 2 28.21 -0.97 -14.68
C ARG A 2 27.20 -1.03 -13.53
N ILE A 3 27.62 -0.80 -12.29
CA ILE A 3 26.72 -0.61 -11.15
C ILE A 3 26.80 0.86 -10.71
N TYR A 4 25.67 1.56 -10.72
CA TYR A 4 25.53 2.88 -10.13
C TYR A 4 24.87 2.77 -8.77
N LEU A 5 25.59 3.14 -7.72
CA LEU A 5 25.11 3.13 -6.34
C LEU A 5 24.91 4.57 -5.84
N HIS A 6 23.66 5.03 -5.88
CA HIS A 6 23.26 6.32 -5.34
C HIS A 6 23.02 6.21 -3.82
N ILE A 7 24.01 6.64 -3.02
CA ILE A 7 24.07 6.46 -1.56
C ILE A 7 23.22 7.46 -0.77
N GLY A 8 22.60 8.43 -1.46
CA GLY A 8 21.53 9.31 -0.98
C GLY A 8 21.73 9.91 0.41
N LEU A 9 22.42 11.06 0.50
CA LEU A 9 22.58 11.79 1.76
C LEU A 9 21.24 12.31 2.29
N ALA A 10 21.13 12.41 3.61
CA ALA A 10 19.88 12.75 4.28
C ALA A 10 19.40 14.16 3.88
N ALA A 11 18.10 14.28 3.62
CA ALA A 11 17.45 15.51 3.17
C ALA A 11 18.01 16.16 1.88
N MET A 12 18.66 15.39 0.99
CA MET A 12 19.16 15.82 -0.34
C MET A 12 18.33 15.27 -1.50
N GLY A 13 17.00 15.28 -1.39
CA GLY A 13 16.10 14.89 -2.49
C GLY A 13 16.17 13.42 -2.94
N ALA A 14 16.94 12.55 -2.27
CA ALA A 14 17.15 11.17 -2.71
C ALA A 14 15.84 10.35 -2.81
N ALA A 15 14.89 10.57 -1.89
CA ALA A 15 13.55 9.97 -1.95
C ALA A 15 12.78 10.39 -3.21
N ARG A 16 12.88 11.67 -3.60
CA ARG A 16 12.25 12.21 -4.80
C ARG A 16 12.87 11.63 -6.08
N LEU A 17 14.19 11.45 -6.15
CA LEU A 17 14.81 10.73 -7.27
C LEU A 17 14.42 9.25 -7.32
N GLN A 18 14.25 8.59 -6.18
CA GLN A 18 13.75 7.20 -6.08
C GLN A 18 12.30 7.06 -6.56
N ASP A 19 11.44 8.06 -6.31
CA ASP A 19 10.10 8.11 -6.90
C ASP A 19 10.16 8.17 -8.44
N VAL A 20 10.95 9.10 -8.99
CA VAL A 20 11.09 9.25 -10.45
C VAL A 20 11.71 8.00 -11.09
N LEU A 21 12.71 7.38 -10.46
CA LEU A 21 13.27 6.08 -10.90
C LEU A 21 12.21 4.97 -10.92
N ALA A 22 11.37 4.90 -9.89
CA ALA A 22 10.32 3.90 -9.81
C ALA A 22 9.22 4.10 -10.86
N ASP A 23 8.82 5.35 -11.11
CA ASP A 23 7.86 5.73 -12.15
C ASP A 23 8.40 5.48 -13.58
N LYS A 24 9.72 5.57 -13.76
CA LYS A 24 10.41 5.37 -15.05
C LYS A 24 10.97 3.97 -15.26
N ARG A 25 10.75 3.03 -14.32
CA ARG A 25 11.35 1.68 -14.32
C ARG A 25 11.22 0.93 -15.66
N GLU A 26 10.02 0.85 -16.22
CA GLU A 26 9.80 0.11 -17.47
C GLU A 26 10.51 0.78 -18.66
N GLN A 27 10.56 2.12 -18.67
CA GLN A 27 11.27 2.90 -19.69
C GLN A 27 12.80 2.76 -19.56
N LEU A 28 13.31 2.65 -18.33
CA LEU A 28 14.72 2.34 -18.05
C LEU A 28 15.07 0.93 -18.53
N ALA A 29 14.23 -0.06 -18.23
CA ALA A 29 14.42 -1.44 -18.66
C ALA A 29 14.46 -1.56 -20.20
N GLN A 30 13.53 -0.89 -20.91
CA GLN A 30 13.54 -0.80 -22.37
C GLN A 30 14.81 -0.17 -22.97
N LYS A 31 15.57 0.60 -22.18
CA LYS A 31 16.84 1.23 -22.57
C LYS A 31 18.07 0.43 -22.12
N GLY A 32 17.87 -0.70 -21.43
CA GLY A 32 18.94 -1.54 -20.88
C GLY A 32 19.45 -1.12 -19.50
N TYR A 33 18.66 -0.36 -18.72
CA TYR A 33 19.00 0.04 -17.36
C TYR A 33 18.09 -0.67 -16.36
N LEU A 34 18.66 -1.46 -15.45
CA LEU A 34 17.90 -2.22 -14.45
C LEU A 34 17.75 -1.43 -13.15
N PHE A 35 16.51 -1.23 -12.69
CA PHE A 35 16.19 -0.68 -11.37
C PHE A 35 15.37 -1.72 -10.57
N PRO A 36 16.05 -2.68 -9.91
CA PRO A 36 15.47 -3.97 -9.50
C PRO A 36 14.50 -3.85 -8.32
N ARG A 37 13.43 -4.64 -8.35
CA ARG A 37 12.48 -4.71 -7.23
C ARG A 37 13.01 -5.55 -6.07
N ALA A 38 13.95 -6.48 -6.30
CA ALA A 38 14.52 -7.35 -5.28
C ALA A 38 15.19 -6.59 -4.11
N ALA A 39 15.68 -5.36 -4.34
CA ALA A 39 16.28 -4.51 -3.30
C ALA A 39 15.26 -3.58 -2.61
N GLY A 40 14.10 -3.35 -3.22
CA GLY A 40 13.00 -2.50 -2.74
C GLY A 40 12.26 -1.82 -3.89
N GLY A 41 10.96 -1.55 -3.72
CA GLY A 41 10.13 -0.99 -4.80
C GLY A 41 10.42 0.47 -5.20
N LYS A 42 11.12 1.23 -4.34
CA LYS A 42 11.54 2.64 -4.57
C LYS A 42 12.89 2.91 -3.91
N ASN A 43 12.92 3.05 -2.59
CA ASN A 43 14.15 3.04 -1.81
C ASN A 43 14.61 1.58 -1.62
N HIS A 44 15.85 1.27 -2.01
CA HIS A 44 16.47 -0.05 -1.90
C HIS A 44 16.91 -0.40 -0.48
N THR A 45 16.04 -0.14 0.50
CA THR A 45 16.26 -0.36 1.95
C THR A 45 16.77 -1.75 2.34
N ARG A 46 16.61 -2.79 1.50
CA ARG A 46 17.17 -4.13 1.76
C ARG A 46 18.70 -4.14 1.67
N LEU A 47 19.32 -3.29 0.85
CA LEU A 47 20.79 -3.15 0.78
C LEU A 47 21.34 -2.76 2.16
N PHE A 48 20.86 -1.63 2.68
CA PHE A 48 21.30 -1.09 3.98
C PHE A 48 21.12 -2.11 5.12
N MET A 49 19.91 -2.65 5.29
CA MET A 49 19.63 -3.62 6.36
C MET A 49 20.48 -4.91 6.26
N ALA A 50 20.94 -5.30 5.06
CA ALA A 50 21.76 -6.49 4.86
C ALA A 50 23.26 -6.29 5.19
N VAL A 51 23.74 -5.05 5.13
CA VAL A 51 25.18 -4.72 5.14
C VAL A 51 25.68 -3.96 6.36
N THR A 52 24.80 -3.43 7.21
CA THR A 52 25.22 -2.88 8.53
C THR A 52 25.84 -3.97 9.39
N ASP A 53 26.74 -3.60 10.30
CA ASP A 53 27.36 -4.57 11.20
C ASP A 53 26.32 -5.20 12.14
N PRO A 54 26.53 -6.43 12.65
CA PRO A 54 25.53 -7.11 13.48
C PRO A 54 25.08 -6.32 14.71
N ASP A 55 25.99 -5.58 15.35
CA ASP A 55 25.74 -4.68 16.48
C ASP A 55 25.17 -3.31 16.08
N HIS A 56 25.32 -2.91 14.81
CA HIS A 56 24.74 -1.68 14.27
C HIS A 56 23.25 -1.87 13.92
N ILE A 57 22.43 -2.08 14.96
CA ILE A 57 20.98 -2.29 14.83
C ILE A 57 20.29 -0.94 14.60
N ASP A 58 20.14 -0.57 13.33
CA ASP A 58 19.49 0.65 12.89
C ASP A 58 17.95 0.65 13.09
N THR A 59 17.35 1.83 12.90
CA THR A 59 15.89 2.02 13.07
C THR A 59 15.03 1.18 12.12
N LEU A 60 15.48 0.87 10.90
CA LEU A 60 14.78 0.00 9.94
C LEU A 60 14.94 -1.47 10.32
N ARG A 61 16.15 -1.96 10.65
CA ARG A 61 16.37 -3.34 11.15
C ARG A 61 15.51 -3.61 12.37
N PHE A 62 15.49 -2.71 13.34
CA PHE A 62 14.64 -2.81 14.54
C PHE A 62 13.14 -2.85 14.22
N ASN A 63 12.65 -1.95 13.37
CA ASN A 63 11.22 -1.90 13.04
C ASN A 63 10.75 -3.04 12.11
N ARG A 64 11.64 -3.59 11.26
CA ARG A 64 11.32 -4.68 10.32
C ARG A 64 11.64 -6.08 10.86
N GLY A 65 12.33 -6.20 11.98
CA GLY A 65 12.63 -7.48 12.64
C GLY A 65 13.84 -8.21 12.05
N TYR A 66 14.79 -7.48 11.47
CA TYR A 66 16.11 -7.98 11.05
C TYR A 66 17.16 -7.66 12.14
N ILE A 67 16.78 -7.86 13.40
CA ILE A 67 17.60 -7.51 14.57
C ILE A 67 18.78 -8.49 14.69
N THR A 68 18.49 -9.79 14.69
CA THR A 68 19.49 -10.83 14.94
C THR A 68 20.43 -11.06 13.73
N PRO A 69 21.68 -11.51 13.94
CA PRO A 69 22.64 -11.73 12.86
C PRO A 69 22.16 -12.76 11.83
N GLU A 70 21.42 -13.79 12.25
CA GLU A 70 20.93 -14.86 11.38
C GLU A 70 19.84 -14.33 10.43
N LYS A 71 18.91 -13.51 10.94
CA LYS A 71 17.88 -12.86 10.12
C LYS A 71 18.50 -11.87 9.14
N GLN A 72 19.57 -11.18 9.56
CA GLN A 72 20.34 -10.29 8.69
C GLN A 72 21.11 -11.04 7.60
N GLN A 73 21.77 -12.16 7.92
CA GLN A 73 22.49 -12.97 6.95
C GLN A 73 21.52 -13.60 5.93
N ALA A 74 20.38 -14.12 6.39
CA ALA A 74 19.33 -14.60 5.49
C ALA A 74 18.80 -13.51 4.55
N LEU A 75 18.70 -12.25 5.02
CA LEU A 75 18.34 -11.11 4.17
C LEU A 75 19.43 -10.80 3.13
N TYR A 76 20.71 -10.85 3.53
CA TYR A 76 21.87 -10.67 2.65
C TYR A 76 21.88 -11.71 1.53
N ASP A 77 21.77 -13.00 1.88
CA ASP A 77 21.81 -14.12 0.92
C ASP A 77 20.63 -14.06 -0.06
N GLN A 78 19.42 -13.77 0.44
CA GLN A 78 18.23 -13.56 -0.40
C GLN A 78 18.38 -12.37 -1.35
N LEU A 79 19.02 -11.27 -0.90
CA LEU A 79 19.23 -10.09 -1.71
C LEU A 79 20.27 -10.33 -2.80
N ALA A 80 21.41 -10.97 -2.47
CA ALA A 80 22.43 -11.35 -3.43
C ALA A 80 21.86 -12.28 -4.51
N ALA A 81 21.14 -13.34 -4.12
CA ALA A 81 20.47 -14.25 -5.05
C ALA A 81 19.36 -13.55 -5.87
N GLY A 82 18.64 -12.61 -5.27
CA GLY A 82 17.63 -11.80 -5.96
C GLY A 82 18.22 -10.91 -7.05
N LEU A 83 19.26 -10.14 -6.72
CA LEU A 83 19.96 -9.27 -7.67
C LEU A 83 20.63 -10.08 -8.79
N ALA A 84 21.25 -11.22 -8.47
CA ALA A 84 21.84 -12.11 -9.47
C ALA A 84 20.80 -12.62 -10.48
N ARG A 85 19.60 -13.02 -10.02
CA ARG A 85 18.49 -13.41 -10.91
C ARG A 85 17.96 -12.24 -11.73
N ASP A 86 17.70 -11.08 -11.11
CA ASP A 86 17.18 -9.90 -11.80
C ASP A 86 18.16 -9.43 -12.92
N VAL A 87 19.47 -9.48 -12.65
CA VAL A 87 20.53 -9.15 -13.62
C VAL A 87 20.60 -10.19 -14.74
N ALA A 88 20.64 -11.49 -14.41
CA ALA A 88 20.72 -12.56 -15.40
C ALA A 88 19.49 -12.63 -16.32
N ALA A 89 18.30 -12.23 -15.81
CA ALA A 89 17.07 -12.18 -16.59
C ALA A 89 16.96 -10.96 -17.50
N ALA A 90 17.58 -9.83 -17.14
CA ALA A 90 17.45 -8.56 -17.87
C ALA A 90 18.65 -8.22 -18.77
N ASP A 91 19.81 -8.86 -18.58
CA ASP A 91 21.10 -8.56 -19.24
C ASP A 91 21.38 -7.05 -19.43
N PRO A 92 21.37 -6.24 -18.34
CA PRO A 92 21.36 -4.79 -18.46
C PRO A 92 22.76 -4.22 -18.77
N LYS A 93 22.79 -3.14 -19.55
CA LYS A 93 23.98 -2.27 -19.74
C LYS A 93 24.51 -1.79 -18.38
N ALA A 94 23.59 -1.36 -17.51
CA ALA A 94 23.90 -0.91 -16.16
C ALA A 94 22.78 -1.21 -15.14
N LEU A 95 23.19 -1.48 -13.91
CA LEU A 95 22.33 -1.67 -12.74
C LEU A 95 22.32 -0.37 -11.91
N ILE A 96 21.13 0.13 -11.60
CA ILE A 96 20.94 1.31 -10.74
C ILE A 96 20.44 0.84 -9.38
N LEU A 97 21.17 1.19 -8.32
CA LEU A 97 20.81 0.96 -6.94
C LEU A 97 20.73 2.30 -6.20
N SER A 98 19.67 2.53 -5.42
CA SER A 98 19.57 3.73 -4.59
C SER A 98 18.94 3.46 -3.24
N ALA A 99 19.66 3.79 -2.16
CA ALA A 99 19.17 3.71 -0.80
C ALA A 99 19.67 4.89 0.03
N SER A 100 18.74 5.69 0.55
CA SER A 100 19.01 6.95 1.27
C SER A 100 19.59 6.79 2.68
N GLN A 101 19.97 5.57 3.03
CA GLN A 101 20.55 5.21 4.33
C GLN A 101 22.04 4.90 4.20
N LEU A 102 22.55 4.63 3.00
CA LEU A 102 23.94 4.18 2.83
C LEU A 102 24.93 5.27 3.20
N GLY A 103 24.80 6.46 2.62
CA GLY A 103 25.68 7.60 2.89
C GLY A 103 25.61 8.11 4.34
N PRO A 104 24.43 8.34 4.94
CA PRO A 104 24.34 8.91 6.29
C PRO A 104 24.52 7.90 7.44
N SER A 105 24.65 6.59 7.17
CA SER A 105 24.73 5.57 8.22
C SER A 105 25.97 4.67 8.14
N LEU A 106 26.48 4.33 6.94
CA LEU A 106 27.65 3.45 6.82
C LEU A 106 28.94 4.22 7.12
N ALA A 107 29.24 4.35 8.41
CA ALA A 107 30.44 5.00 8.94
C ALA A 107 31.62 4.04 9.10
N ARG A 108 31.36 2.71 9.10
CA ARG A 108 32.36 1.69 9.38
C ARG A 108 32.85 1.03 8.09
N ARG A 109 34.16 0.80 8.01
CA ARG A 109 34.81 0.15 6.88
C ARG A 109 34.30 -1.27 6.63
N SER A 110 34.00 -2.02 7.70
CA SER A 110 33.40 -3.37 7.66
C SER A 110 32.10 -3.41 6.86
N GLU A 111 31.24 -2.41 7.01
CA GLU A 111 29.94 -2.31 6.36
C GLU A 111 30.09 -2.00 4.87
N LEU A 112 31.05 -1.15 4.51
CA LEU A 112 31.42 -0.91 3.12
C LEU A 112 32.03 -2.15 2.46
N GLU A 113 32.91 -2.88 3.14
CA GLU A 113 33.50 -4.12 2.65
C GLU A 113 32.43 -5.22 2.46
N ARG A 114 31.45 -5.31 3.37
CA ARG A 114 30.29 -6.19 3.27
C ARG A 114 29.36 -5.82 2.11
N LEU A 115 29.14 -4.52 1.87
CA LEU A 115 28.38 -4.02 0.73
C LEU A 115 29.10 -4.24 -0.60
N HIS A 116 30.42 -4.05 -0.64
CA HIS A 116 31.25 -4.35 -1.79
C HIS A 116 31.15 -5.84 -2.13
N ALA A 117 31.36 -6.73 -1.15
CA ALA A 117 31.24 -8.18 -1.32
C ALA A 117 29.85 -8.66 -1.81
N LEU A 118 28.78 -7.92 -1.54
CA LEU A 118 27.44 -8.20 -2.06
C LEU A 118 27.31 -7.86 -3.57
N LEU A 119 28.08 -6.87 -4.04
CA LEU A 119 27.96 -6.29 -5.38
C LEU A 119 29.03 -6.78 -6.37
N SER A 120 30.27 -7.06 -5.92
CA SER A 120 31.35 -7.56 -6.79
C SER A 120 31.00 -8.81 -7.60
N PRO A 121 30.20 -9.80 -7.10
CA PRO A 121 29.76 -10.92 -7.92
C PRO A 121 28.91 -10.55 -9.15
N LEU A 122 28.40 -9.30 -9.21
CA LEU A 122 27.62 -8.76 -10.32
C LEU A 122 28.46 -7.85 -11.22
N SER A 123 29.42 -7.10 -10.67
CA SER A 123 30.42 -6.32 -11.42
C SER A 123 31.48 -5.69 -10.50
N ASP A 124 32.70 -5.55 -11.01
CA ASP A 124 33.77 -4.73 -10.41
C ASP A 124 33.68 -3.24 -10.80
N ASP A 125 32.90 -2.85 -11.83
CA ASP A 125 32.71 -1.44 -12.22
C ASP A 125 31.55 -0.80 -11.42
N ILE A 126 31.84 -0.47 -10.16
CA ILE A 126 30.90 0.17 -9.22
C ILE A 126 31.20 1.67 -9.11
N ARG A 127 30.17 2.50 -9.28
CA ARG A 127 30.24 3.97 -9.20
C ARG A 127 29.33 4.50 -8.11
N ILE A 128 29.92 5.17 -7.14
CA ILE A 128 29.24 5.76 -5.99
C ILE A 128 28.80 7.17 -6.35
N ILE A 129 27.53 7.52 -6.12
CA ILE A 129 27.01 8.86 -6.39
C ILE A 129 26.32 9.40 -5.15
N ALA A 130 26.61 10.64 -4.78
CA ALA A 130 25.95 11.35 -3.69
C ALA A 130 25.57 12.78 -4.12
N HIS A 131 24.39 13.21 -3.67
CA HIS A 131 23.95 14.60 -3.80
C HIS A 131 24.27 15.38 -2.53
N VAL A 132 24.90 16.55 -2.67
CA VAL A 132 25.32 17.43 -1.59
C VAL A 132 24.72 18.83 -1.76
N ASP A 133 24.41 19.48 -0.64
CA ASP A 133 24.12 20.91 -0.55
C ASP A 133 25.13 21.53 0.41
N GLU A 134 25.12 22.84 0.52
CA GLU A 134 25.82 23.61 1.55
C GLU A 134 25.55 23.02 2.96
N GLN A 135 26.60 22.85 3.77
CA GLN A 135 26.54 22.10 5.03
C GLN A 135 25.56 22.68 6.07
N GLY A 136 25.38 24.01 6.14
CA GLY A 136 24.38 24.63 7.02
C GLY A 136 22.95 24.29 6.59
N ARG A 137 22.65 24.33 5.30
CA ARG A 137 21.35 23.88 4.74
C ARG A 137 21.13 22.38 4.95
N ALA A 138 22.16 21.57 4.72
CA ALA A 138 22.17 20.14 4.95
C ALA A 138 21.79 19.81 6.40
N LEU A 139 22.51 20.42 7.34
CA LEU A 139 22.36 20.19 8.77
C LEU A 139 20.99 20.64 9.28
N ALA A 140 20.49 21.81 8.86
CA ALA A 140 19.17 22.29 9.28
C ALA A 140 18.05 21.28 8.95
N ARG A 141 18.05 20.74 7.72
CA ARG A 141 17.07 19.73 7.29
C ARG A 141 17.30 18.36 7.94
N HIS A 142 18.54 17.93 8.11
CA HIS A 142 18.86 16.65 8.73
C HIS A 142 18.56 16.62 10.23
N TYR A 143 18.95 17.67 10.97
CA TYR A 143 18.65 17.80 12.40
C TYR A 143 17.14 17.76 12.67
N ALA A 144 16.33 18.40 11.81
CA ALA A 144 14.88 18.29 11.86
C ALA A 144 14.40 16.83 11.76
N GLN A 145 14.97 16.03 10.84
CA GLN A 145 14.67 14.60 10.72
C GLN A 145 15.12 13.82 11.97
N GLN A 146 16.33 14.06 12.48
CA GLN A 146 16.84 13.38 13.67
C GLN A 146 15.96 13.67 14.91
N VAL A 147 15.55 14.92 15.13
CA VAL A 147 14.64 15.30 16.22
C VAL A 147 13.28 14.59 16.08
N LEU A 148 12.74 14.46 14.87
CA LEU A 148 11.49 13.72 14.63
C LEU A 148 11.64 12.20 14.77
N GLU A 149 12.85 11.64 14.61
CA GLU A 149 13.13 10.23 14.94
C GLU A 149 13.43 10.00 16.42
N GLY A 150 13.90 11.00 17.16
CA GLY A 150 14.09 10.91 18.63
C GLY A 150 15.34 11.57 19.20
N ARG A 151 16.06 12.43 18.46
CA ARG A 151 17.27 13.13 18.95
C ARG A 151 16.96 13.99 20.19
N ARG A 152 17.80 13.89 21.22
CA ARG A 152 17.70 14.72 22.46
C ARG A 152 18.69 15.89 22.52
N ALA A 153 19.83 15.77 21.85
CA ALA A 153 20.84 16.82 21.78
C ALA A 153 20.34 17.98 20.89
N SER A 154 20.65 19.21 21.28
CA SER A 154 20.50 20.40 20.44
C SER A 154 21.58 20.40 19.33
N LEU A 155 21.57 21.44 18.50
CA LEU A 155 22.69 21.72 17.56
C LEU A 155 23.93 22.26 18.27
N ASP A 156 23.88 22.52 19.58
CA ASP A 156 25.03 23.02 20.34
C ASP A 156 26.20 22.02 20.27
N LEU A 157 25.91 20.73 20.14
CA LEU A 157 26.87 19.65 19.92
C LEU A 157 27.66 19.83 18.61
N GLU A 158 26.97 20.15 17.51
CA GLU A 158 27.62 20.52 16.24
C GLU A 158 28.38 21.85 16.30
N PHE A 159 28.02 22.77 17.20
CA PHE A 159 28.77 24.00 17.44
C PHE A 159 30.02 23.79 18.30
N GLU A 160 30.02 22.84 19.24
CA GLU A 160 31.21 22.45 20.01
C GLU A 160 32.31 21.85 19.11
N MET A 161 31.91 21.20 18.01
CA MET A 161 32.81 20.67 16.97
C MET A 161 33.20 21.70 15.88
N ALA A 162 32.61 22.89 15.85
CA ALA A 162 32.84 23.85 14.77
C ALA A 162 34.31 24.33 14.76
N GLY A 163 34.96 24.20 13.61
CA GLY A 163 36.41 24.44 13.47
C GLY A 163 37.31 23.26 13.88
N SER A 164 36.76 22.07 14.17
CA SER A 164 37.56 20.84 14.33
C SER A 164 38.37 20.51 13.06
N LYS A 165 39.44 19.74 13.27
CA LYS A 165 40.28 19.16 12.20
C LYS A 165 39.76 17.81 11.70
N ASP A 166 38.94 17.10 12.47
CA ASP A 166 38.45 15.76 12.13
C ASP A 166 36.98 15.61 12.54
N TRP A 167 36.11 16.38 11.86
CA TRP A 167 34.67 16.42 12.11
C TRP A 167 34.01 15.04 12.09
N TRP A 168 34.50 14.14 11.23
CA TRP A 168 33.93 12.81 11.07
C TRP A 168 34.18 11.94 12.29
N ASP A 169 35.42 11.87 12.76
CA ASP A 169 35.79 11.05 13.91
C ASP A 169 35.23 11.68 15.20
N ASP A 170 35.27 13.02 15.35
CA ASP A 170 34.67 13.74 16.50
C ASP A 170 33.15 13.50 16.60
N ALA A 171 32.41 13.60 15.49
CA ALA A 171 30.97 13.33 15.47
C ALA A 171 30.64 11.90 15.94
N LEU A 172 31.49 10.92 15.61
CA LEU A 172 31.27 9.52 15.98
C LEU A 172 31.63 9.21 17.44
N LEU A 173 32.45 10.02 18.11
CA LEU A 173 32.78 9.83 19.54
C LEU A 173 31.52 9.87 20.41
N ASP A 174 30.63 10.82 20.17
CA ASP A 174 29.37 10.99 20.91
C ASP A 174 28.26 10.00 20.48
N GLY A 175 28.42 9.32 19.34
CA GLY A 175 27.37 8.56 18.66
C GLY A 175 27.23 7.07 19.03
N HIS A 176 27.98 6.55 20.01
CA HIS A 176 28.24 5.11 20.11
C HIS A 176 27.21 4.23 20.85
N VAL A 177 26.21 4.80 21.55
CA VAL A 177 25.25 4.01 22.33
C VAL A 177 24.06 3.54 21.46
N ILE A 178 24.18 2.32 20.95
CA ILE A 178 23.11 1.63 20.21
C ILE A 178 22.33 0.74 21.18
N GLU A 179 21.18 1.26 21.66
CA GLU A 179 20.25 0.55 22.54
C GLU A 179 18.83 0.63 21.96
N PRO A 180 18.46 -0.26 21.03
CA PRO A 180 17.20 -0.16 20.28
C PRO A 180 15.95 -0.24 21.17
N ASP A 181 16.00 -0.98 22.29
CA ASP A 181 14.92 -1.08 23.28
C ASP A 181 14.74 0.22 24.08
N LYS A 182 15.84 0.93 24.36
CA LYS A 182 15.85 2.27 24.97
C LYS A 182 15.57 3.39 23.97
N GLY A 183 15.49 3.06 22.69
CA GLY A 183 15.28 4.03 21.63
C GLY A 183 16.53 4.83 21.26
N GLN A 184 17.72 4.32 21.56
CA GLN A 184 19.00 4.92 21.15
C GLN A 184 19.50 4.24 19.88
N PHE A 185 19.85 5.04 18.87
CA PHE A 185 20.27 4.63 17.54
C PHE A 185 21.32 5.63 17.06
N LEU A 186 22.37 5.14 16.39
CA LEU A 186 23.50 5.95 15.96
C LEU A 186 23.03 7.11 15.07
N GLU A 187 22.25 6.83 14.03
CA GLU A 187 21.80 7.84 13.05
C GLU A 187 20.87 8.91 13.62
N VAL A 188 20.34 8.69 14.83
CA VAL A 188 19.37 9.57 15.50
C VAL A 188 20.05 10.45 16.56
N GLN A 189 21.07 9.94 17.26
CA GLN A 189 21.73 10.69 18.34
C GLN A 189 23.08 11.28 17.93
N CYS A 190 23.80 10.64 17.00
CA CYS A 190 25.08 11.10 16.49
C CYS A 190 24.93 12.40 15.67
N PRO A 191 25.85 13.37 15.80
CA PRO A 191 26.03 14.41 14.81
C PRO A 191 26.25 13.88 13.39
N ALA A 192 25.99 14.72 12.40
CA ALA A 192 26.13 14.36 10.98
C ALA A 192 27.61 14.30 10.55
N PHE A 193 28.30 13.19 10.89
CA PHE A 193 29.69 12.92 10.50
C PHE A 193 29.93 13.09 8.99
N TRP A 194 28.95 12.73 8.18
CA TRP A 194 28.97 12.77 6.72
C TRP A 194 28.94 14.20 6.11
N LEU A 195 28.83 15.27 6.91
CA LEU A 195 29.00 16.66 6.44
C LEU A 195 30.44 16.97 6.00
N ASP A 196 31.42 16.22 6.51
CA ASP A 196 32.76 16.18 5.92
C ASP A 196 32.71 15.37 4.61
N TYR A 197 32.32 16.05 3.54
CA TYR A 197 32.21 15.45 2.21
C TYR A 197 33.56 14.99 1.65
N GLN A 198 34.69 15.55 2.11
CA GLN A 198 36.02 15.12 1.67
C GLN A 198 36.40 13.78 2.33
N ARG A 199 36.11 13.63 3.62
CA ARG A 199 36.22 12.36 4.35
C ARG A 199 35.26 11.34 3.79
N LEU A 200 34.00 11.71 3.49
CA LEU A 200 33.01 10.84 2.83
C LEU A 200 33.56 10.22 1.54
N VAL A 201 34.11 11.04 0.64
CA VAL A 201 34.76 10.56 -0.59
C VAL A 201 35.88 9.58 -0.26
N SER A 202 36.86 9.96 0.56
CA SER A 202 37.98 9.08 0.89
C SER A 202 37.57 7.78 1.61
N HIS A 203 36.52 7.81 2.42
CA HIS A 203 35.99 6.65 3.14
C HIS A 203 35.42 5.61 2.16
N TRP A 204 34.56 6.04 1.24
CA TRP A 204 33.99 5.17 0.20
C TRP A 204 35.05 4.69 -0.80
N GLU A 205 35.96 5.56 -1.22
CA GLU A 205 37.05 5.20 -2.14
C GLU A 205 38.08 4.24 -1.52
N SER A 206 38.17 4.17 -0.19
CA SER A 206 39.05 3.22 0.50
C SER A 206 38.66 1.74 0.32
N VAL A 207 37.43 1.49 -0.16
CA VAL A 207 36.88 0.16 -0.49
C VAL A 207 36.53 0.04 -1.97
N PHE A 208 35.83 1.03 -2.55
CA PHE A 208 35.39 1.00 -3.96
C PHE A 208 36.42 1.52 -4.96
N GLY A 209 37.59 1.96 -4.50
CA GLY A 209 38.70 2.44 -5.31
C GLY A 209 38.68 3.95 -5.56
N ASN A 210 39.86 4.52 -5.84
CA ASN A 210 40.07 5.94 -6.09
C ASN A 210 39.39 6.40 -7.40
N GLY A 211 38.63 7.49 -7.37
CA GLY A 211 37.80 7.94 -8.49
C GLY A 211 36.50 7.15 -8.70
N SER A 212 36.05 6.40 -7.68
CA SER A 212 34.75 5.71 -7.71
C SER A 212 33.59 6.62 -7.26
N VAL A 213 33.86 7.69 -6.50
CA VAL A 213 32.85 8.58 -5.93
C VAL A 213 32.65 9.84 -6.77
N THR A 214 31.40 10.16 -7.07
CA THR A 214 31.00 11.42 -7.71
C THR A 214 30.02 12.18 -6.84
N LEU A 215 30.40 13.40 -6.43
CA LEU A 215 29.50 14.34 -5.79
C LEU A 215 28.77 15.19 -6.85
N ARG A 216 27.48 15.41 -6.64
CA ARG A 216 26.61 16.25 -7.49
C ARG A 216 25.80 17.23 -6.61
N PRO A 217 25.39 18.40 -7.11
CA PRO A 217 24.64 19.36 -6.30
C PRO A 217 23.20 18.89 -6.09
N TYR A 218 22.63 19.16 -4.92
CA TYR A 218 21.20 19.10 -4.70
C TYR A 218 20.54 20.36 -5.28
N ASP A 219 19.64 20.17 -6.25
CA ASP A 219 18.80 21.24 -6.82
C ASP A 219 17.33 20.91 -6.60
N GLU A 220 16.72 21.57 -5.62
CA GLU A 220 15.31 21.37 -5.28
C GLU A 220 14.36 21.69 -6.44
N ALA A 221 14.62 22.77 -7.18
CA ALA A 221 13.77 23.17 -8.30
C ALA A 221 13.83 22.13 -9.44
N ARG A 222 15.03 21.61 -9.74
CA ARG A 222 15.22 20.54 -10.73
C ARG A 222 14.58 19.23 -10.28
N PHE A 223 14.80 18.81 -9.03
CA PHE A 223 14.37 17.50 -8.51
C PHE A 223 12.84 17.40 -8.37
N TYR A 224 12.19 18.47 -7.92
CA TYR A 224 10.72 18.52 -7.81
C TYR A 224 10.04 19.01 -9.10
N GLY A 225 10.78 19.62 -10.02
CA GLY A 225 10.33 19.98 -11.35
C GLY A 225 10.19 18.82 -12.34
N ALA A 226 9.91 19.18 -13.59
CA ALA A 226 9.77 18.23 -14.70
C ALA A 226 11.11 17.68 -15.23
N GLU A 227 12.22 18.33 -14.86
CA GLU A 227 13.59 18.06 -15.34
C GLU A 227 14.37 17.09 -14.44
N ALA A 228 13.73 16.53 -13.41
CA ALA A 228 14.32 15.49 -12.57
C ALA A 228 14.78 14.27 -13.37
N THR A 229 14.14 13.98 -14.51
CA THR A 229 14.58 12.94 -15.46
C THR A 229 15.91 13.26 -16.15
N GLU A 230 16.25 14.54 -16.34
CA GLU A 230 17.54 14.95 -16.92
C GLU A 230 18.67 14.83 -15.88
N GLU A 231 18.38 15.09 -14.60
CA GLU A 231 19.30 14.75 -13.51
C GLU A 231 19.60 13.25 -13.46
N LEU A 232 18.58 12.40 -13.54
CA LEU A 232 18.76 10.94 -13.62
C LEU A 232 19.61 10.52 -14.83
N ARG A 233 19.44 11.19 -15.98
CA ARG A 233 20.25 10.92 -17.18
C ARG A 233 21.72 11.30 -16.98
N GLU A 234 21.97 12.48 -16.45
CA GLU A 234 23.34 12.96 -16.21
C GLU A 234 24.06 12.13 -15.14
N MET A 235 23.41 11.81 -14.02
CA MET A 235 24.05 11.07 -12.93
C MET A 235 24.37 9.62 -13.30
N PHE A 236 23.56 8.98 -14.16
CA PHE A 236 23.73 7.59 -14.58
C PHE A 236 24.26 7.41 -16.01
N GLY A 237 24.64 8.50 -16.69
CA GLY A 237 25.14 8.46 -18.07
C GLY A 237 24.14 7.86 -19.08
N ILE A 238 22.85 8.18 -18.94
CA ILE A 238 21.79 7.67 -19.84
C ILE A 238 21.65 8.60 -21.04
N GLU A 239 22.17 8.16 -22.18
CA GLU A 239 22.12 8.92 -23.44
C GLU A 239 20.67 9.12 -23.92
N GLU A 240 19.79 8.15 -23.73
CA GLU A 240 18.43 8.21 -24.26
C GLU A 240 17.47 9.01 -23.36
N THR A 241 16.57 9.80 -23.94
CA THR A 241 15.58 10.57 -23.15
C THR A 241 14.63 9.69 -22.34
N LEU A 242 14.33 10.11 -21.11
CA LEU A 242 13.33 9.51 -20.20
C LEU A 242 12.00 10.31 -20.20
N GLY A 243 11.82 11.24 -21.15
CA GLY A 243 10.72 12.19 -21.13
C GLY A 243 10.75 13.09 -19.88
N LYS A 244 9.60 13.67 -19.51
CA LYS A 244 9.48 14.52 -18.30
C LYS A 244 9.08 13.73 -17.07
N ALA A 245 9.52 14.17 -15.90
CA ALA A 245 8.96 13.75 -14.61
C ALA A 245 7.60 14.43 -14.34
N GLN A 246 6.73 13.79 -13.57
CA GLN A 246 5.57 14.49 -12.97
C GLN A 246 6.09 15.42 -11.87
N PRO A 247 5.77 16.73 -11.87
CA PRO A 247 6.20 17.63 -10.81
C PRO A 247 5.70 17.18 -9.43
N GLY A 248 6.50 17.41 -8.40
CA GLY A 248 6.15 17.22 -7.00
C GLY A 248 6.34 18.51 -6.20
N SER A 249 6.21 18.41 -4.88
CA SER A 249 6.52 19.49 -3.94
C SER A 249 7.48 18.98 -2.86
N PRO A 250 8.46 19.78 -2.40
CA PRO A 250 9.32 19.41 -1.28
C PRO A 250 8.54 19.31 0.03
N ASP A 251 8.99 18.44 0.93
CA ASP A 251 8.43 18.31 2.27
C ASP A 251 8.63 19.60 3.08
N ALA A 252 7.53 20.15 3.59
CA ALA A 252 7.56 21.33 4.44
C ALA A 252 8.40 21.08 5.70
N GLN A 253 9.41 21.93 5.92
CA GLN A 253 10.26 21.83 7.10
C GLN A 253 9.46 22.25 8.36
N PRO A 254 9.59 21.51 9.47
CA PRO A 254 8.93 21.88 10.72
C PRO A 254 9.53 23.18 11.30
N SER A 255 8.70 23.94 12.01
CA SER A 255 9.14 25.19 12.66
C SER A 255 10.23 24.93 13.71
N ALA A 256 11.15 25.87 13.88
CA ALA A 256 12.21 25.78 14.89
C ALA A 256 11.64 25.59 16.31
N ALA A 257 10.51 26.25 16.61
CA ALA A 257 9.80 26.09 17.88
C ALA A 257 9.18 24.68 18.04
N SER A 258 8.65 24.07 16.97
CA SER A 258 8.20 22.66 16.99
C SER A 258 9.35 21.67 17.23
N LEU A 259 10.52 21.95 16.65
CA LEU A 259 11.72 21.14 16.88
C LEU A 259 12.21 21.26 18.33
N ALA A 260 12.25 22.47 18.90
CA ALA A 260 12.56 22.69 20.31
C ALA A 260 11.62 21.89 21.23
N ARG A 261 10.30 21.96 21.00
CA ARG A 261 9.30 21.15 21.73
C ARG A 261 9.59 19.65 21.65
N SER A 262 9.84 19.17 20.43
CA SER A 262 10.06 17.76 20.11
C SER A 262 11.34 17.23 20.75
N ARG A 263 12.45 17.96 20.67
CA ARG A 263 13.73 17.63 21.30
C ARG A 263 13.60 17.61 22.83
N GLN A 264 12.96 18.62 23.44
CA GLN A 264 12.72 18.66 24.88
C GLN A 264 11.85 17.49 25.36
N LEU A 265 10.89 17.03 24.55
CA LEU A 265 10.13 15.81 24.83
C LEU A 265 10.98 14.54 24.67
N ASN A 266 11.79 14.45 23.62
CA ASN A 266 12.71 13.33 23.37
C ASN A 266 13.66 13.10 24.55
N ASP A 267 14.24 14.18 25.09
CA ASP A 267 15.12 14.09 26.26
C ASP A 267 14.42 13.47 27.48
N LEU A 268 13.18 13.88 27.78
CA LEU A 268 12.42 13.30 28.87
C LEU A 268 11.95 11.86 28.59
N ILE A 269 11.62 11.53 27.33
CA ILE A 269 11.28 10.17 26.91
C ILE A 269 12.49 9.26 27.07
N LEU A 270 13.67 9.63 26.56
CA LEU A 270 14.88 8.80 26.65
C LEU A 270 15.31 8.61 28.11
N ARG A 271 15.20 9.64 28.96
CA ARG A 271 15.39 9.50 30.42
C ARG A 271 14.38 8.54 31.07
N LEU A 272 13.15 8.44 30.57
CA LEU A 272 12.13 7.50 31.03
C LEU A 272 12.44 6.07 30.55
N LEU A 273 12.82 5.90 29.29
CA LEU A 273 13.16 4.59 28.72
C LEU A 273 14.42 4.01 29.38
N ALA A 274 15.50 4.79 29.51
CA ALA A 274 16.74 4.36 30.16
C ALA A 274 16.56 3.90 31.62
N ARG A 275 15.55 4.42 32.33
CA ARG A 275 15.26 4.07 33.74
C ARG A 275 14.18 3.00 33.91
N THR A 276 13.60 2.48 32.83
CA THR A 276 12.46 1.57 32.91
C THR A 276 12.49 0.47 31.85
N ASP A 277 11.54 -0.45 31.95
CA ASP A 277 11.31 -1.56 31.02
C ASP A 277 10.32 -1.19 29.90
N ARG A 278 10.08 0.12 29.70
CA ARG A 278 9.20 0.66 28.68
C ARG A 278 9.85 0.61 27.30
N VAL A 279 9.02 0.44 26.29
CA VAL A 279 9.39 0.53 24.87
C VAL A 279 8.42 1.48 24.19
N LEU A 280 8.93 2.40 23.36
CA LEU A 280 8.12 3.35 22.60
C LEU A 280 8.29 3.15 21.08
N PRO A 281 7.30 2.59 20.38
CA PRO A 281 7.34 2.43 18.93
C PRO A 281 7.48 3.78 18.21
N ARG A 282 8.34 3.84 17.18
CA ARG A 282 8.59 5.07 16.40
C ARG A 282 7.32 5.68 15.79
N GLN A 283 6.34 4.87 15.39
CA GLN A 283 5.05 5.38 14.89
C GLN A 283 4.23 6.11 15.97
N LEU A 284 4.37 5.72 17.24
CA LEU A 284 3.75 6.44 18.35
C LEU A 284 4.57 7.68 18.74
N TRP A 285 5.90 7.58 18.64
CA TRP A 285 6.82 8.69 18.84
C TRP A 285 6.52 9.87 17.90
N ARG A 286 6.46 9.64 16.58
CA ARG A 286 6.11 10.66 15.58
C ARG A 286 4.71 11.27 15.80
N LYS A 287 3.76 10.51 16.36
CA LYS A 287 2.44 11.06 16.73
C LYS A 287 2.53 12.05 17.89
N PHE A 288 3.39 11.78 18.88
CA PHE A 288 3.60 12.75 19.97
C PHE A 288 4.19 14.07 19.45
N HIS A 289 5.12 14.03 18.49
CA HIS A 289 5.63 15.25 17.83
C HIS A 289 4.55 16.00 17.07
N GLY A 290 3.73 15.29 16.27
CA GLY A 290 2.59 15.91 15.57
C GLY A 290 1.53 16.50 16.50
N GLU A 291 1.35 15.95 17.70
CA GLU A 291 0.40 16.45 18.71
C GLU A 291 0.91 17.67 19.51
N ILE A 292 2.21 17.98 19.48
CA ILE A 292 2.81 19.15 20.15
C ILE A 292 3.29 20.24 19.19
N ALA A 293 3.27 19.99 17.88
CA ALA A 293 3.72 20.92 16.85
C ALA A 293 2.91 22.24 16.85
N ILE A 294 3.57 23.30 16.39
CA ILE A 294 3.04 24.65 16.17
C ILE A 294 3.63 25.27 14.91
N ASP A 295 2.85 26.12 14.26
CA ASP A 295 3.30 26.88 13.09
C ASP A 295 4.41 27.88 13.45
N GLY A 296 5.21 28.26 12.45
CA GLY A 296 6.33 29.18 12.58
C GLY A 296 7.42 28.88 11.55
N ASP A 297 8.46 29.72 11.51
CA ASP A 297 9.57 29.55 10.57
C ASP A 297 10.45 28.33 10.92
N PRO A 298 11.00 27.61 9.93
CA PRO A 298 12.02 26.58 10.15
C PRO A 298 13.36 27.20 10.58
N ILE A 299 14.30 26.36 11.02
CA ILE A 299 15.68 26.79 11.32
C ILE A 299 16.29 27.44 10.08
N HIS A 300 16.80 28.65 10.21
CA HIS A 300 17.35 29.38 9.07
C HIS A 300 18.83 29.02 8.89
N PRO A 301 19.28 28.51 7.72
CA PRO A 301 20.66 28.04 7.52
C PRO A 301 21.76 29.05 7.89
N GLY A 302 21.50 30.35 7.70
CA GLY A 302 22.41 31.42 8.12
C GLY A 302 22.63 31.55 9.65
N GLU A 303 21.89 30.85 10.50
CA GLU A 303 22.20 30.70 11.93
C GLU A 303 23.32 29.67 12.16
N LEU A 304 23.54 28.75 11.21
CA LEU A 304 24.55 27.68 11.25
C LEU A 304 25.84 28.05 10.50
N ALA A 305 26.02 29.31 10.13
CA ALA A 305 27.08 29.76 9.21
C ALA A 305 28.52 29.56 9.73
N GLU A 306 28.74 29.42 11.05
CA GLU A 306 30.05 29.06 11.61
C GLU A 306 30.37 27.57 11.43
N ILE A 307 29.36 26.69 11.42
CA ILE A 307 29.55 25.27 11.04
C ILE A 307 29.91 25.20 9.56
N SER A 308 29.14 25.87 8.68
CA SER A 308 29.44 25.99 7.24
C SER A 308 30.88 26.44 6.93
N LYS A 309 31.37 27.42 7.71
CA LYS A 309 32.71 28.00 7.58
C LYS A 309 33.83 26.99 7.83
N THR A 310 33.60 25.97 8.67
CA THR A 310 34.55 24.85 8.91
C THR A 310 34.93 24.16 7.59
N PHE A 311 33.96 23.98 6.69
CA PHE A 311 34.12 23.21 5.47
C PHE A 311 34.57 24.03 4.25
N GLU A 312 34.68 25.36 4.33
CA GLU A 312 35.00 26.22 3.18
C GLU A 312 36.32 25.86 2.47
N ALA A 313 37.32 25.39 3.21
CA ALA A 313 38.59 24.94 2.64
C ALA A 313 38.43 23.63 1.86
N GLN A 314 37.68 22.67 2.41
CA GLN A 314 37.37 21.39 1.77
C GLN A 314 36.48 21.59 0.53
N ASN A 315 35.42 22.41 0.64
CA ASN A 315 34.52 22.74 -0.47
C ASN A 315 35.26 23.31 -1.69
N LYS A 316 36.31 24.14 -1.47
CA LYS A 316 37.18 24.64 -2.56
C LYS A 316 38.03 23.56 -3.24
N ALA A 317 38.32 22.45 -2.58
CA ALA A 317 38.95 21.28 -3.18
C ALA A 317 37.93 20.43 -3.93
N LEU A 318 36.76 20.18 -3.32
CA LEU A 318 35.67 19.39 -3.92
C LEU A 318 35.14 20.02 -5.23
N LEU A 319 35.04 21.35 -5.31
CA LEU A 319 34.70 22.08 -6.54
C LEU A 319 35.69 21.85 -7.70
N LYS A 320 36.93 21.44 -7.41
CA LYS A 320 37.93 21.08 -8.43
C LYS A 320 37.89 19.58 -8.77
N ALA A 321 37.51 18.75 -7.80
CA ALA A 321 37.48 17.29 -7.94
C ALA A 321 36.20 16.77 -8.62
N HIS A 322 35.07 17.45 -8.45
CA HIS A 322 33.76 17.02 -8.95
C HIS A 322 33.13 18.07 -9.88
N PRO A 323 33.24 17.92 -11.22
CA PRO A 323 32.83 18.93 -12.19
C PRO A 323 31.35 19.33 -12.20
N ALA A 324 30.47 18.54 -11.55
CA ALA A 324 29.05 18.87 -11.42
C ALA A 324 28.76 19.91 -10.33
N LEU A 325 29.68 20.11 -9.37
CA LEU A 325 29.51 21.08 -8.29
C LEU A 325 29.81 22.50 -8.77
N THR A 326 28.94 23.45 -8.42
CA THR A 326 29.12 24.88 -8.74
C THR A 326 29.49 25.68 -7.49
N PRO A 327 30.23 26.80 -7.61
CA PRO A 327 30.53 27.66 -6.47
C PRO A 327 29.28 28.07 -5.69
N GLU A 328 28.16 28.28 -6.38
CA GLU A 328 26.84 28.60 -5.83
C GLU A 328 26.24 27.45 -5.01
N SER A 329 26.43 26.19 -5.42
CA SER A 329 25.87 25.01 -4.73
C SER A 329 26.46 24.76 -3.34
N LEU A 330 27.69 25.24 -3.07
CA LEU A 330 28.37 25.12 -1.77
C LEU A 330 28.64 26.49 -1.11
N LYS A 331 27.92 27.54 -1.55
CA LYS A 331 28.03 28.89 -0.99
C LYS A 331 27.17 29.04 0.26
N ARG A 332 27.83 29.15 1.43
CA ARG A 332 27.17 29.41 2.72
C ARG A 332 26.17 30.57 2.65
N ASP A 333 25.07 30.42 3.36
CA ASP A 333 24.14 31.52 3.58
C ASP A 333 24.73 32.63 4.45
N ARG A 334 24.16 33.83 4.35
CA ARG A 334 24.62 34.99 5.12
C ARG A 334 24.37 34.76 6.61
N ALA A 335 25.43 34.84 7.41
CA ALA A 335 25.37 34.76 8.86
C ALA A 335 24.33 35.74 9.45
N ARG A 336 23.46 35.24 10.33
CA ARG A 336 22.49 36.05 11.08
C ARG A 336 23.11 36.62 12.37
N PRO A 337 22.80 37.87 12.75
CA PRO A 337 23.18 38.41 14.06
C PRO A 337 22.62 37.55 15.20
N GLY A 338 23.44 37.25 16.19
CA GLY A 338 23.09 36.38 17.33
C GLY A 338 23.51 34.92 17.16
N GLY A 339 23.74 34.43 15.94
CA GLY A 339 24.10 33.03 15.68
C GLY A 339 22.96 32.06 15.99
N TRP A 340 23.31 30.82 16.30
CA TRP A 340 22.34 29.80 16.73
C TRP A 340 21.93 29.97 18.20
N SER A 341 20.64 29.79 18.45
CA SER A 341 20.05 29.49 19.75
C SER A 341 18.84 28.59 19.51
N GLU A 342 18.57 27.64 20.41
CA GLU A 342 17.29 26.94 20.38
C GLU A 342 16.13 27.95 20.50
N ALA A 343 15.11 27.78 19.66
CA ALA A 343 13.94 28.64 19.63
C ALA A 343 13.05 28.44 20.87
N ASP A 344 12.37 29.51 21.31
CA ASP A 344 11.35 29.42 22.35
C ASP A 344 10.23 28.44 21.90
N PRO A 345 9.95 27.36 22.65
CA PRO A 345 8.86 26.45 22.31
C PRO A 345 7.46 27.12 22.40
N GLY A 346 7.34 28.29 23.01
CA GLY A 346 6.12 29.11 23.02
C GLY A 346 4.95 28.52 23.81
N ASN A 347 3.88 29.30 23.93
CA ASN A 347 2.60 28.95 24.60
C ASN A 347 2.77 28.35 26.03
N GLY A 348 3.84 28.71 26.75
CA GLY A 348 4.15 28.17 28.07
C GLY A 348 4.43 26.66 28.10
N TYR A 349 4.87 26.09 26.97
CA TYR A 349 5.11 24.65 26.79
C TYR A 349 6.00 24.04 27.88
N ARG A 350 5.60 22.87 28.38
CA ARG A 350 6.37 22.06 29.33
C ARG A 350 6.32 20.59 28.92
N ALA A 351 7.41 20.09 28.34
CA ALA A 351 7.52 18.70 27.87
C ALA A 351 7.10 17.64 28.91
N SER A 352 7.32 17.91 30.20
CA SER A 352 6.92 17.01 31.30
C SER A 352 5.40 16.82 31.44
N GLN A 353 4.59 17.85 31.15
CA GLN A 353 3.12 17.74 31.18
C GLN A 353 2.62 16.84 30.05
N TYR A 354 3.17 17.01 28.84
CA TYR A 354 2.86 16.17 27.69
C TYR A 354 3.32 14.72 27.90
N LEU A 355 4.52 14.50 28.45
CA LEU A 355 4.99 13.15 28.78
C LEU A 355 4.07 12.45 29.80
N LEU A 356 3.58 13.16 30.82
CA LEU A 356 2.60 12.61 31.77
C LEU A 356 1.28 12.24 31.09
N ALA A 357 0.76 13.09 30.20
CA ALA A 357 -0.45 12.81 29.42
C ALA A 357 -0.26 11.63 28.44
N PHE A 358 0.92 11.48 27.85
CA PHE A 358 1.27 10.42 26.91
C PHE A 358 1.63 9.10 27.58
N ARG A 359 2.00 9.10 28.87
CA ARG A 359 2.51 7.93 29.61
C ARG A 359 1.64 6.68 29.46
N TRP A 360 0.31 6.79 29.52
CA TRP A 360 -0.59 5.64 29.38
C TRP A 360 -0.51 4.98 27.99
N ARG A 361 -0.20 5.76 26.94
CA ARG A 361 0.01 5.26 25.57
C ARG A 361 1.34 4.53 25.46
N ILE A 362 2.38 5.01 26.15
CA ILE A 362 3.68 4.35 26.28
C ILE A 362 3.52 3.02 27.04
N ASP A 363 2.83 3.03 28.18
CA ASP A 363 2.55 1.82 28.98
C ASP A 363 1.73 0.79 28.20
N LYS A 364 0.77 1.24 27.38
CA LYS A 364 0.01 0.38 26.47
C LYS A 364 0.89 -0.22 25.37
N ALA A 365 1.66 0.61 24.66
CA ALA A 365 2.54 0.16 23.59
C ALA A 365 3.64 -0.79 24.09
N THR A 366 4.16 -0.55 25.30
CA THR A 366 5.12 -1.45 25.97
C THR A 366 4.54 -2.86 26.09
N ARG A 367 3.30 -3.01 26.59
CA ARG A 367 2.63 -4.32 26.73
C ARG A 367 2.39 -5.03 25.39
N GLU A 368 2.32 -4.29 24.29
CA GLU A 368 2.15 -4.81 22.94
C GLU A 368 3.51 -5.23 22.35
N GLU A 369 4.57 -4.41 22.49
CA GLU A 369 5.93 -4.67 21.98
C GLU A 369 6.66 -5.80 22.71
N LYS A 370 6.54 -5.89 24.05
CA LYS A 370 7.21 -6.93 24.87
C LYS A 370 6.93 -8.35 24.39
N LYS A 371 5.79 -8.58 23.74
CA LYS A 371 5.38 -9.89 23.20
C LYS A 371 6.03 -10.27 21.87
N THR A 372 6.74 -9.35 21.20
CA THR A 372 7.12 -9.55 19.78
C THR A 372 8.54 -9.17 19.40
N LYS A 373 9.22 -8.27 20.14
CA LYS A 373 10.59 -7.83 19.79
C LYS A 373 11.64 -8.01 20.89
N ILE A 374 11.24 -8.19 22.15
CA ILE A 374 12.21 -8.35 23.24
C ILE A 374 12.95 -9.68 23.15
N ALA A 375 12.29 -10.77 22.74
CA ALA A 375 12.96 -12.07 22.53
C ALA A 375 14.13 -12.00 21.51
N ASP A 376 13.95 -11.27 20.41
CA ASP A 376 15.01 -11.05 19.41
C ASP A 376 16.21 -10.27 20.00
N LEU A 377 15.97 -9.35 20.95
CA LEU A 377 17.01 -8.56 21.62
C LEU A 377 17.69 -9.35 22.75
N GLU A 378 16.94 -10.17 23.50
CA GLU A 378 17.48 -11.06 24.55
C GLU A 378 18.43 -12.11 23.96
N GLN A 379 18.16 -12.58 22.74
CA GLN A 379 19.06 -13.44 21.96
C GLN A 379 20.37 -12.71 21.60
N VAL A 380 20.31 -11.48 21.09
CA VAL A 380 21.49 -10.68 20.73
C VAL A 380 22.34 -10.33 21.97
N ASN A 381 21.70 -10.07 23.11
CA ASN A 381 22.37 -9.77 24.38
C ASN A 381 22.91 -11.02 25.10
N GLY A 382 22.92 -12.20 24.45
CA GLY A 382 23.53 -13.43 24.97
C GLY A 382 22.82 -14.09 26.16
N ASN A 383 21.59 -13.67 26.49
CA ASN A 383 20.87 -14.08 27.70
C ASN A 383 19.85 -15.21 27.48
N ALA A 384 19.73 -15.75 26.27
CA ALA A 384 18.79 -16.83 25.96
C ALA A 384 19.43 -17.91 25.07
N ALA A 385 19.18 -19.17 25.42
CA ALA A 385 19.39 -20.29 24.49
C ALA A 385 18.43 -20.16 23.29
N PRO A 386 18.80 -20.64 22.09
CA PRO A 386 17.88 -20.63 20.94
C PRO A 386 16.59 -21.34 21.32
N PRO A 387 15.41 -20.73 21.09
CA PRO A 387 14.15 -21.36 21.44
C PRO A 387 13.99 -22.65 20.64
N ALA A 388 13.70 -23.75 21.33
CA ALA A 388 13.26 -24.97 20.66
C ALA A 388 12.05 -24.63 19.78
N GLU A 389 12.02 -25.13 18.54
CA GLU A 389 10.95 -24.83 17.59
C GLU A 389 9.59 -25.09 18.24
N PRO A 390 8.75 -24.05 18.46
CA PRO A 390 7.38 -24.28 18.82
C PRO A 390 6.70 -24.98 17.64
N GLU A 391 5.70 -25.83 17.90
CA GLU A 391 4.72 -26.15 16.87
C GLU A 391 4.08 -24.83 16.40
N ASP A 392 4.56 -24.32 15.25
CA ASP A 392 4.24 -22.98 14.75
C ASP A 392 2.72 -22.75 14.63
N GLY A 393 1.98 -23.83 14.37
CA GLY A 393 0.55 -23.84 14.10
C GLY A 393 0.23 -23.56 12.63
N LEU A 394 1.23 -23.56 11.75
CA LEU A 394 1.08 -23.47 10.30
C LEU A 394 0.74 -24.85 9.74
N SER A 395 -0.20 -24.88 8.80
CA SER A 395 -0.46 -26.05 7.97
C SER A 395 0.76 -26.41 7.12
N GLN A 396 0.89 -27.68 6.73
CA GLN A 396 1.98 -28.13 5.86
C GLN A 396 1.98 -27.40 4.50
N ALA A 397 0.78 -27.07 3.99
CA ALA A 397 0.63 -26.26 2.77
C ALA A 397 1.16 -24.82 2.98
N ALA A 398 0.85 -24.19 4.12
CA ALA A 398 1.39 -22.88 4.47
C ALA A 398 2.92 -22.88 4.58
N LYS A 399 3.52 -23.87 5.26
CA LYS A 399 4.99 -24.00 5.37
C LYS A 399 5.69 -24.11 4.01
N ALA A 400 5.04 -24.72 3.02
CA ALA A 400 5.60 -24.91 1.68
C ALA A 400 5.60 -23.62 0.83
N ILE A 401 4.69 -22.66 1.08
CA ILE A 401 4.49 -21.50 0.18
C ILE A 401 4.60 -20.12 0.85
N MET A 402 4.51 -20.03 2.18
CA MET A 402 4.54 -18.73 2.86
C MET A 402 5.97 -18.19 3.00
N PRO A 403 6.26 -16.97 2.50
CA PRO A 403 7.58 -16.35 2.71
C PRO A 403 7.81 -16.00 4.19
N PRO A 404 9.06 -15.78 4.63
CA PRO A 404 9.38 -15.52 6.04
C PRO A 404 8.60 -14.36 6.67
N LEU A 405 8.31 -13.29 5.91
CA LEU A 405 7.47 -12.18 6.37
C LEU A 405 6.01 -12.60 6.62
N ALA A 406 5.48 -13.52 5.82
CA ALA A 406 4.15 -14.08 6.02
C ALA A 406 4.11 -14.97 7.26
N VAL A 407 5.13 -15.81 7.50
CA VAL A 407 5.27 -16.59 8.74
C VAL A 407 5.34 -15.66 9.96
N GLN A 408 6.15 -14.60 9.90
CA GLN A 408 6.24 -13.60 10.97
C GLN A 408 4.90 -12.88 11.22
N ASN A 409 4.17 -12.55 10.15
CA ASN A 409 2.82 -11.97 10.24
C ASN A 409 1.81 -12.94 10.88
N PHE A 410 1.91 -14.24 10.61
CA PHE A 410 1.02 -15.26 11.18
C PHE A 410 1.17 -15.32 12.70
N HIS A 411 2.41 -15.39 13.21
CA HIS A 411 2.67 -15.34 14.65
C HIS A 411 2.20 -14.03 15.29
N LYS A 412 2.42 -12.89 14.63
CA LYS A 412 1.88 -11.59 15.07
C LYS A 412 0.34 -11.56 15.11
N LEU A 413 -0.34 -12.24 14.19
CA LEU A 413 -1.80 -12.26 14.09
C LEU A 413 -2.47 -13.16 15.12
N LYS A 414 -1.88 -14.32 15.43
CA LYS A 414 -2.40 -15.41 16.28
C LYS A 414 -3.02 -14.94 17.61
N ASP A 415 -2.36 -13.98 18.26
CA ASP A 415 -2.76 -13.41 19.56
C ASP A 415 -3.20 -11.94 19.48
N SER A 416 -3.40 -11.41 18.27
CA SER A 416 -3.77 -10.01 18.05
C SER A 416 -5.28 -9.78 18.07
N SER A 417 -5.68 -8.52 18.34
CA SER A 417 -7.05 -8.07 18.08
C SER A 417 -7.44 -8.02 16.59
N PHE A 418 -6.58 -8.45 15.67
CA PHE A 418 -6.84 -8.51 14.23
C PHE A 418 -7.01 -9.96 13.72
N ARG A 419 -6.92 -10.96 14.60
CA ARG A 419 -7.12 -12.37 14.24
C ARG A 419 -8.50 -12.57 13.60
N PRO A 420 -8.60 -13.21 12.42
CA PRO A 420 -9.87 -13.40 11.75
C PRO A 420 -10.77 -14.40 12.50
N HIS A 421 -12.09 -14.18 12.50
CA HIS A 421 -13.08 -15.08 13.11
C HIS A 421 -14.52 -14.83 12.63
N ASN A 422 -15.37 -15.86 12.62
CA ASN A 422 -16.77 -15.71 12.16
C ASN A 422 -17.79 -15.29 13.25
N LYS A 423 -17.34 -14.80 14.41
CA LYS A 423 -18.17 -14.50 15.60
C LYS A 423 -18.95 -13.16 15.60
N LEU A 424 -19.19 -12.52 14.44
CA LEU A 424 -19.99 -11.28 14.36
C LEU A 424 -21.44 -11.56 13.95
N GLY A 425 -22.31 -10.58 14.20
CA GLY A 425 -23.71 -10.61 13.79
C GLY A 425 -24.56 -11.63 14.56
N ARG A 426 -25.85 -11.67 14.23
CA ARG A 426 -26.85 -12.52 14.91
C ARG A 426 -27.29 -13.75 14.10
N LEU A 427 -27.05 -13.72 12.78
CA LEU A 427 -27.48 -14.76 11.85
C LEU A 427 -26.54 -15.96 11.88
N ASN A 428 -27.11 -17.17 11.97
CA ASN A 428 -26.39 -18.41 11.68
C ASN A 428 -26.29 -18.57 10.16
N GLU A 429 -25.07 -18.41 9.62
CA GLU A 429 -24.82 -18.40 8.17
C GLU A 429 -24.78 -19.81 7.56
N GLU A 430 -24.64 -20.85 8.39
CA GLU A 430 -24.48 -22.24 7.96
C GLU A 430 -25.79 -23.03 7.92
N GLN A 431 -26.82 -22.54 8.60
CA GLN A 431 -28.12 -23.21 8.72
C GLN A 431 -28.99 -22.96 7.48
N PRO A 432 -29.40 -24.01 6.74
CA PRO A 432 -30.42 -23.87 5.71
C PRO A 432 -31.73 -23.40 6.32
N LEU A 433 -32.32 -22.36 5.72
CA LEU A 433 -33.61 -21.79 6.10
C LEU A 433 -34.59 -21.90 4.92
N PRO A 434 -35.92 -21.85 5.17
CA PRO A 434 -36.91 -21.89 4.10
C PRO A 434 -36.63 -20.85 3.01
N PRO A 435 -36.80 -21.22 1.72
CA PRO A 435 -36.67 -20.27 0.60
C PRO A 435 -37.54 -19.02 0.79
N TYR A 436 -37.09 -17.92 0.19
CA TYR A 436 -37.89 -16.71 0.13
C TYR A 436 -39.05 -16.87 -0.87
N ALA A 437 -40.19 -16.26 -0.55
CA ALA A 437 -41.31 -16.22 -1.48
C ALA A 437 -40.93 -15.38 -2.73
N PRO A 438 -41.43 -15.74 -3.93
CA PRO A 438 -41.38 -14.86 -5.09
C PRO A 438 -42.04 -13.52 -4.77
N MET A 439 -41.46 -12.42 -5.26
CA MET A 439 -42.12 -11.11 -5.24
C MET A 439 -42.60 -10.75 -6.66
N PRO A 440 -43.76 -10.09 -6.81
CA PRO A 440 -44.14 -9.50 -8.09
C PRO A 440 -43.22 -8.32 -8.43
N PRO A 441 -43.09 -7.94 -9.72
CA PRO A 441 -42.47 -6.68 -10.12
C PRO A 441 -43.16 -5.48 -9.43
N ARG A 442 -42.39 -4.43 -9.10
CA ARG A 442 -42.92 -3.18 -8.54
C ARG A 442 -43.73 -2.44 -9.60
N ASP A 443 -44.84 -1.82 -9.20
CA ASP A 443 -45.54 -0.81 -10.00
C ASP A 443 -44.87 0.54 -9.74
N LEU A 444 -44.19 1.09 -10.74
CA LEU A 444 -43.37 2.30 -10.58
C LEU A 444 -44.18 3.57 -10.87
N PRO A 445 -43.99 4.65 -10.09
CA PRO A 445 -44.57 5.95 -10.41
C PRO A 445 -44.25 6.39 -11.84
N LYS A 446 -45.19 7.01 -12.54
CA LYS A 446 -44.99 7.46 -13.93
C LYS A 446 -43.76 8.35 -14.06
N GLY A 447 -42.76 7.86 -14.80
CA GLY A 447 -41.49 8.54 -15.03
C GLY A 447 -40.36 8.14 -14.06
N SER A 448 -40.62 7.33 -13.02
CA SER A 448 -39.58 6.70 -12.20
C SER A 448 -38.99 5.48 -12.92
N THR A 449 -37.69 5.27 -12.76
CA THR A 449 -37.01 4.02 -13.15
C THR A 449 -36.65 3.13 -11.95
N GLY A 450 -37.10 3.48 -10.76
CA GLY A 450 -37.00 2.64 -9.56
C GLY A 450 -35.57 2.44 -9.08
N ASN A 451 -35.25 1.21 -8.65
CA ASN A 451 -33.92 0.82 -8.20
C ASN A 451 -33.08 0.41 -9.42
N VAL A 452 -31.96 1.09 -9.68
CA VAL A 452 -31.15 0.90 -10.88
C VAL A 452 -29.72 0.49 -10.56
N ILE A 453 -29.27 -0.63 -11.15
CA ILE A 453 -27.85 -1.01 -11.15
C ILE A 453 -27.15 -0.47 -12.40
N VAL A 454 -26.00 0.18 -12.21
CA VAL A 454 -25.02 0.50 -13.25
C VAL A 454 -23.88 -0.52 -13.22
N GLY A 455 -23.56 -1.12 -14.36
CA GLY A 455 -22.48 -2.10 -14.51
C GLY A 455 -21.54 -1.81 -15.67
N CYS A 456 -20.30 -2.31 -15.59
CA CYS A 456 -19.30 -2.24 -16.66
C CYS A 456 -18.70 -3.62 -16.87
N MET A 457 -18.76 -4.16 -18.09
CA MET A 457 -18.48 -5.57 -18.36
C MET A 457 -17.53 -5.77 -19.55
N LYS A 458 -16.77 -6.85 -19.50
CA LYS A 458 -15.98 -7.41 -20.61
C LYS A 458 -15.88 -8.92 -20.41
N ASN A 459 -16.39 -9.70 -21.35
CA ASN A 459 -16.35 -11.17 -21.35
C ASN A 459 -16.91 -11.83 -20.07
N GLU A 460 -18.24 -11.73 -19.88
CA GLU A 460 -18.99 -12.23 -18.71
C GLU A 460 -20.25 -13.03 -19.13
N ALA A 461 -20.31 -13.52 -20.37
CA ALA A 461 -21.49 -14.17 -20.96
C ALA A 461 -22.08 -15.33 -20.13
N PRO A 462 -21.29 -16.23 -19.50
CA PRO A 462 -21.84 -17.32 -18.68
C PRO A 462 -22.59 -16.85 -17.42
N TYR A 463 -22.35 -15.62 -16.96
CA TYR A 463 -22.75 -15.16 -15.63
C TYR A 463 -23.82 -14.06 -15.64
N ILE A 464 -23.93 -13.32 -16.74
CA ILE A 464 -24.78 -12.13 -16.81
C ILE A 464 -26.28 -12.44 -16.70
N VAL A 465 -26.76 -13.56 -17.25
CA VAL A 465 -28.19 -13.90 -17.21
C VAL A 465 -28.64 -14.27 -15.79
N GLU A 466 -27.83 -15.03 -15.04
CA GLU A 466 -28.06 -15.27 -13.60
C GLU A 466 -28.06 -13.95 -12.82
N TRP A 467 -27.05 -13.10 -13.06
CA TRP A 467 -26.88 -11.87 -12.29
C TRP A 467 -28.04 -10.89 -12.50
N VAL A 468 -28.55 -10.75 -13.72
CA VAL A 468 -29.77 -9.96 -14.01
C VAL A 468 -30.99 -10.60 -13.36
N ALA A 469 -31.20 -11.91 -13.53
CA ALA A 469 -32.35 -12.63 -12.96
C ALA A 469 -32.39 -12.56 -11.42
N TYR A 470 -31.23 -12.71 -10.77
CA TYR A 470 -31.11 -12.62 -9.31
C TYR A 470 -31.52 -11.24 -8.81
N HIS A 471 -30.92 -10.18 -9.38
CA HIS A 471 -31.16 -8.82 -8.91
C HIS A 471 -32.61 -8.38 -9.16
N ARG A 472 -33.23 -8.82 -10.26
CA ARG A 472 -34.68 -8.64 -10.48
C ARG A 472 -35.52 -9.35 -9.43
N ALA A 473 -35.20 -10.60 -9.11
CA ALA A 473 -35.92 -11.41 -8.13
C ALA A 473 -35.83 -10.89 -6.67
N ILE A 474 -34.94 -9.93 -6.38
CA ILE A 474 -34.85 -9.26 -5.07
C ILE A 474 -35.36 -7.81 -5.04
N GLY A 475 -35.85 -7.26 -6.17
CA GLY A 475 -36.42 -5.90 -6.24
C GLY A 475 -35.53 -4.82 -6.89
N ILE A 476 -34.61 -5.20 -7.79
CA ILE A 476 -34.01 -4.26 -8.74
C ILE A 476 -34.89 -4.16 -9.98
N ASP A 477 -35.23 -2.94 -10.38
CA ASP A 477 -36.20 -2.68 -11.42
C ASP A 477 -35.55 -2.59 -12.81
N ASN A 478 -34.44 -1.84 -12.91
CA ASN A 478 -33.75 -1.57 -14.17
C ASN A 478 -32.22 -1.71 -14.05
N PHE A 479 -31.56 -1.82 -15.19
CA PHE A 479 -30.11 -1.95 -15.31
C PHE A 479 -29.58 -1.04 -16.41
N LEU A 480 -28.43 -0.41 -16.20
CA LEU A 480 -27.67 0.29 -17.22
C LEU A 480 -26.29 -0.33 -17.32
N ILE A 481 -26.02 -1.05 -18.41
CA ILE A 481 -24.83 -1.89 -18.54
C ILE A 481 -23.99 -1.42 -19.73
N TYR A 482 -22.74 -1.10 -19.45
CA TYR A 482 -21.74 -0.73 -20.46
C TYR A 482 -20.83 -1.93 -20.78
N THR A 483 -20.70 -2.29 -22.06
CA THR A 483 -19.73 -3.30 -22.53
C THR A 483 -18.46 -2.67 -23.07
N ASN A 484 -17.34 -3.39 -22.96
CA ASN A 484 -16.01 -2.92 -23.35
C ASN A 484 -15.27 -3.99 -24.15
N ASP A 485 -15.39 -3.97 -25.48
CA ASP A 485 -14.67 -4.81 -26.43
C ASP A 485 -14.84 -6.31 -26.07
N CYS A 486 -16.09 -6.78 -26.13
CA CYS A 486 -16.45 -8.15 -25.77
C CYS A 486 -16.24 -9.11 -26.95
N SER A 487 -15.79 -10.33 -26.65
CA SER A 487 -15.45 -11.37 -27.65
C SER A 487 -16.25 -12.67 -27.46
N ASP A 488 -16.98 -12.80 -26.35
CA ASP A 488 -17.63 -14.03 -25.86
C ASP A 488 -19.17 -14.01 -25.99
N SER A 489 -19.73 -13.12 -26.79
CA SER A 489 -21.17 -12.81 -26.90
C SER A 489 -21.85 -12.07 -25.74
N THR A 490 -21.11 -11.52 -24.77
CA THR A 490 -21.69 -10.66 -23.70
C THR A 490 -22.51 -9.50 -24.26
N ALA A 491 -22.06 -8.85 -25.34
CA ALA A 491 -22.75 -7.73 -25.95
C ALA A 491 -24.08 -8.17 -26.57
N GLU A 492 -24.09 -9.27 -27.35
CA GLU A 492 -25.29 -9.80 -27.99
C GLU A 492 -26.35 -10.30 -26.98
N ILE A 493 -25.92 -10.81 -25.81
CA ILE A 493 -26.80 -11.15 -24.69
C ILE A 493 -27.48 -9.87 -24.15
N LEU A 494 -26.71 -8.81 -23.93
CA LEU A 494 -27.21 -7.54 -23.40
C LEU A 494 -28.08 -6.78 -24.41
N ASP A 495 -27.73 -6.78 -25.70
CA ASP A 495 -28.57 -6.29 -26.79
C ASP A 495 -29.92 -7.01 -26.83
N ARG A 496 -29.91 -8.35 -26.62
CA ARG A 496 -31.16 -9.11 -26.58
C ARG A 496 -32.00 -8.78 -25.35
N LEU A 497 -31.38 -8.61 -24.18
CA LEU A 497 -32.07 -8.18 -22.97
C LEU A 497 -32.63 -6.75 -23.05
N ASP A 498 -31.95 -5.83 -23.76
CA ASP A 498 -32.45 -4.47 -24.03
C ASP A 498 -33.65 -4.51 -24.98
N ALA A 499 -33.55 -5.27 -26.07
CA ALA A 499 -34.69 -5.53 -26.97
C ALA A 499 -35.87 -6.26 -26.31
N MET A 500 -35.67 -6.88 -25.14
CA MET A 500 -36.72 -7.49 -24.29
C MET A 500 -37.24 -6.52 -23.20
N GLY A 501 -36.70 -5.31 -23.09
CA GLY A 501 -37.06 -4.32 -22.07
C GLY A 501 -36.59 -4.68 -20.65
N ILE A 502 -35.52 -5.47 -20.52
CA ILE A 502 -35.02 -5.97 -19.23
C ILE A 502 -33.83 -5.16 -18.71
N VAL A 503 -33.01 -4.60 -19.62
CA VAL A 503 -31.83 -3.78 -19.31
C VAL A 503 -31.75 -2.61 -20.30
N HIS A 504 -30.85 -1.66 -20.06
CA HIS A 504 -30.37 -0.72 -21.07
C HIS A 504 -28.89 -1.00 -21.33
N HIS A 505 -28.54 -1.29 -22.57
CA HIS A 505 -27.20 -1.65 -22.99
C HIS A 505 -26.53 -0.48 -23.72
N ARG A 506 -25.24 -0.27 -23.47
CA ARG A 506 -24.40 0.73 -24.14
C ARG A 506 -23.05 0.14 -24.49
N ASN A 507 -22.59 0.33 -25.72
CA ASN A 507 -21.22 0.05 -26.11
C ASN A 507 -20.29 1.19 -25.61
N ASN A 508 -19.16 0.86 -25.00
CA ASN A 508 -18.18 1.82 -24.45
C ASN A 508 -16.79 1.70 -25.11
N ASP A 509 -16.70 1.08 -26.30
CA ASP A 509 -15.42 0.72 -26.93
C ASP A 509 -14.63 1.96 -27.37
N ASN A 510 -15.33 3.05 -27.68
CA ASN A 510 -14.77 4.34 -28.09
C ASN A 510 -14.28 5.22 -26.92
N TRP A 511 -14.13 4.66 -25.72
CA TRP A 511 -13.66 5.37 -24.54
C TRP A 511 -12.23 5.94 -24.72
N LYS A 512 -11.92 7.00 -23.98
CA LYS A 512 -10.59 7.64 -23.95
C LYS A 512 -10.19 7.98 -22.51
N GLY A 513 -8.91 7.85 -22.19
CA GLY A 513 -8.34 8.18 -20.86
C GLY A 513 -7.65 6.99 -20.22
N ASN A 514 -7.73 6.89 -18.88
CA ASN A 514 -7.00 5.88 -18.08
C ASN A 514 -7.89 4.75 -17.53
N SER A 515 -9.22 4.84 -17.63
CA SER A 515 -10.14 3.78 -17.18
C SER A 515 -11.44 3.78 -17.99
N PRO A 516 -11.79 2.64 -18.65
CA PRO A 516 -13.08 2.51 -19.34
C PRO A 516 -14.27 2.56 -18.36
N GLN A 517 -14.12 1.95 -17.17
CA GLN A 517 -15.16 1.94 -16.13
C GLN A 517 -15.49 3.35 -15.66
N GLN A 518 -14.50 4.20 -15.38
CA GLN A 518 -14.79 5.57 -14.94
C GLN A 518 -15.38 6.43 -16.08
N HIS A 519 -15.03 6.15 -17.34
CA HIS A 519 -15.67 6.80 -18.50
C HIS A 519 -17.17 6.46 -18.54
N ALA A 520 -17.52 5.18 -18.50
CA ALA A 520 -18.91 4.72 -18.49
C ALA A 520 -19.71 5.32 -17.32
N LEU A 521 -19.15 5.38 -16.11
CA LEU A 521 -19.78 6.00 -14.94
C LEU A 521 -19.99 7.52 -15.08
N ASP A 522 -19.10 8.21 -15.77
CA ASP A 522 -19.23 9.64 -16.04
C ASP A 522 -20.24 9.91 -17.20
N GLN A 523 -20.53 8.93 -18.07
CA GLN A 523 -21.63 8.98 -19.05
C GLN A 523 -22.99 8.61 -18.43
N ALA A 524 -23.03 7.61 -17.54
CA ALA A 524 -24.25 7.09 -16.91
C ALA A 524 -25.09 8.19 -16.24
N LEU A 525 -24.45 9.21 -15.66
CA LEU A 525 -25.10 10.39 -15.07
C LEU A 525 -25.95 11.23 -16.06
N LYS A 526 -25.82 11.00 -17.37
CA LYS A 526 -26.55 11.70 -18.43
C LYS A 526 -27.71 10.87 -19.01
N GLU A 527 -27.82 9.61 -18.64
CA GLU A 527 -28.85 8.70 -19.14
C GLU A 527 -30.15 8.87 -18.36
N ASP A 528 -31.28 8.93 -19.07
CA ASP A 528 -32.60 9.13 -18.47
C ASP A 528 -32.91 8.07 -17.40
N VAL A 529 -32.43 6.83 -17.58
CA VAL A 529 -32.62 5.75 -16.60
C VAL A 529 -31.95 6.03 -15.25
N ILE A 530 -30.86 6.81 -15.22
CA ILE A 530 -30.17 7.19 -13.98
C ILE A 530 -30.72 8.49 -13.42
N GLN A 531 -31.07 9.45 -14.27
CA GLN A 531 -31.65 10.72 -13.83
C GLN A 531 -33.01 10.51 -13.12
N ASN A 532 -33.78 9.51 -13.57
CA ASN A 532 -35.09 9.17 -13.02
C ASN A 532 -35.08 8.02 -11.98
N ALA A 533 -33.89 7.53 -11.59
CA ALA A 533 -33.76 6.47 -10.60
C ALA A 533 -34.18 6.95 -9.20
N GLU A 534 -34.75 6.07 -8.38
CA GLU A 534 -34.96 6.27 -6.94
C GLU A 534 -33.68 5.97 -6.15
N TRP A 535 -33.04 4.85 -6.50
CA TRP A 535 -31.76 4.40 -5.94
C TRP A 535 -30.81 4.00 -7.07
N ILE A 536 -29.56 4.41 -6.96
CA ILE A 536 -28.48 4.09 -7.88
C ILE A 536 -27.48 3.19 -7.17
N ILE A 537 -27.09 2.12 -7.85
CA ILE A 537 -26.17 1.10 -7.35
C ILE A 537 -25.09 0.90 -8.41
N HIS A 538 -23.81 0.88 -8.02
CA HIS A 538 -22.75 0.41 -8.91
C HIS A 538 -22.06 -0.79 -8.28
N ILE A 539 -22.23 -1.95 -8.92
CA ILE A 539 -21.65 -3.24 -8.53
C ILE A 539 -21.17 -3.99 -9.78
N ASP A 540 -20.17 -4.85 -9.60
CA ASP A 540 -19.60 -5.69 -10.66
C ASP A 540 -20.41 -7.01 -10.81
N VAL A 541 -20.29 -7.71 -11.94
CA VAL A 541 -21.10 -8.93 -12.24
C VAL A 541 -20.66 -10.19 -11.47
N ASP A 542 -19.60 -10.09 -10.68
CA ASP A 542 -19.22 -11.07 -9.66
C ASP A 542 -19.64 -10.63 -8.24
N GLU A 543 -20.56 -9.67 -8.12
CA GLU A 543 -21.11 -9.18 -6.85
C GLU A 543 -22.64 -9.34 -6.80
N PHE A 544 -23.15 -9.88 -5.69
CA PHE A 544 -24.57 -10.19 -5.49
C PHE A 544 -25.07 -9.61 -4.16
N ILE A 545 -26.12 -8.80 -4.21
CA ILE A 545 -26.71 -8.18 -3.00
C ILE A 545 -27.49 -9.24 -2.22
N ASN A 546 -26.93 -9.70 -1.10
CA ASN A 546 -27.54 -10.68 -0.21
C ASN A 546 -28.32 -9.97 0.91
N ILE A 547 -29.64 -9.90 0.77
CA ILE A 547 -30.55 -9.28 1.74
C ILE A 547 -31.05 -10.34 2.71
N ARG A 548 -30.83 -10.12 4.01
CA ARG A 548 -30.98 -11.15 5.06
C ARG A 548 -32.10 -10.85 6.06
N CYS A 549 -32.85 -9.77 5.86
CA CYS A 549 -34.06 -9.40 6.60
C CYS A 549 -35.34 -9.63 5.78
N GLY A 550 -36.51 -9.68 6.44
CA GLY A 550 -37.82 -9.82 5.79
C GLY A 550 -37.93 -11.04 4.87
N ASN A 551 -38.51 -10.85 3.69
CA ASN A 551 -38.52 -11.80 2.58
C ASN A 551 -37.29 -11.65 1.65
N GLY A 552 -36.19 -11.09 2.17
CA GLY A 552 -34.95 -10.89 1.41
C GLY A 552 -35.10 -9.93 0.25
N THR A 553 -36.06 -8.99 0.29
CA THR A 553 -36.30 -8.02 -0.78
C THR A 553 -35.68 -6.66 -0.46
N LEU A 554 -35.42 -5.85 -1.49
CA LEU A 554 -34.90 -4.50 -1.31
C LEU A 554 -35.90 -3.61 -0.55
N ASP A 555 -37.21 -3.79 -0.77
CA ASP A 555 -38.25 -3.09 -0.01
C ASP A 555 -38.24 -3.45 1.48
N ASP A 556 -38.06 -4.74 1.84
CA ASP A 556 -37.90 -5.16 3.25
C ASP A 556 -36.70 -4.51 3.92
N PHE A 557 -35.58 -4.41 3.19
CA PHE A 557 -34.36 -3.78 3.68
C PHE A 557 -34.55 -2.27 3.86
N LEU A 558 -35.10 -1.58 2.86
CA LEU A 558 -35.33 -0.13 2.91
C LEU A 558 -36.34 0.24 4.02
N ALA A 559 -37.36 -0.59 4.25
CA ALA A 559 -38.27 -0.45 5.38
C ALA A 559 -37.58 -0.61 6.76
N ALA A 560 -36.49 -1.38 6.84
CA ALA A 560 -35.68 -1.50 8.05
C ALA A 560 -34.71 -0.32 8.28
N VAL A 561 -34.41 0.47 7.24
CA VAL A 561 -33.54 1.67 7.30
C VAL A 561 -34.15 2.90 6.61
N PRO A 562 -35.36 3.35 7.02
CA PRO A 562 -36.17 4.31 6.24
C PRO A 562 -35.51 5.69 6.04
N ASP A 563 -34.63 6.10 6.94
CA ASP A 563 -33.89 7.36 6.86
C ASP A 563 -32.63 7.29 5.98
N ALA A 564 -32.21 6.10 5.51
CA ALA A 564 -30.95 5.95 4.80
C ALA A 564 -30.99 6.67 3.44
N THR A 565 -29.90 7.37 3.11
CA THR A 565 -29.63 7.87 1.75
C THR A 565 -28.47 7.13 1.09
N ASN A 566 -27.66 6.42 1.88
CA ASN A 566 -26.48 5.72 1.45
C ASN A 566 -26.33 4.43 2.26
N VAL A 567 -26.02 3.32 1.59
CA VAL A 567 -25.88 2.01 2.20
C VAL A 567 -24.52 1.46 1.78
N ALA A 568 -23.60 1.34 2.75
CA ALA A 568 -22.32 0.71 2.55
C ALA A 568 -22.51 -0.81 2.56
N MET A 569 -22.65 -1.37 1.36
CA MET A 569 -22.86 -2.80 1.14
C MET A 569 -21.51 -3.51 1.32
N THR A 570 -21.22 -3.92 2.55
CA THR A 570 -19.94 -4.54 2.90
C THR A 570 -19.70 -5.82 2.12
N TRP A 571 -18.52 -5.95 1.52
CA TRP A 571 -18.11 -7.19 0.89
C TRP A 571 -18.01 -8.36 1.86
N ARG A 572 -18.38 -9.52 1.32
CA ARG A 572 -17.99 -10.83 1.82
C ARG A 572 -17.37 -11.58 0.66
N LEU A 573 -16.07 -11.85 0.74
CA LEU A 573 -15.32 -12.50 -0.34
C LEU A 573 -15.57 -14.01 -0.30
N PHE A 574 -16.00 -14.59 -1.42
CA PHE A 574 -16.21 -16.02 -1.60
C PHE A 574 -15.09 -16.61 -2.44
N GLY A 575 -14.55 -17.76 -2.01
CA GLY A 575 -13.48 -18.46 -2.71
C GLY A 575 -13.98 -19.35 -3.84
N HIS A 576 -13.06 -20.12 -4.41
CA HIS A 576 -13.37 -21.00 -5.54
C HIS A 576 -14.08 -22.31 -5.15
N ASN A 577 -14.35 -22.54 -3.86
CA ASN A 577 -15.01 -23.76 -3.32
C ASN A 577 -14.36 -25.11 -3.74
N GLY A 578 -13.14 -25.14 -4.27
CA GLY A 578 -12.56 -26.33 -4.89
C GLY A 578 -13.08 -26.63 -6.30
N VAL A 579 -13.97 -25.79 -6.84
CA VAL A 579 -14.51 -25.88 -8.20
C VAL A 579 -13.42 -25.52 -9.20
N ARG A 580 -13.05 -26.49 -10.02
CA ARG A 580 -12.02 -26.35 -11.05
C ARG A 580 -12.62 -25.84 -12.37
N ASP A 581 -13.58 -26.61 -12.85
CA ASP A 581 -14.10 -26.51 -14.21
C ASP A 581 -15.19 -25.45 -14.33
N LEU A 582 -15.41 -24.91 -15.52
CA LEU A 582 -16.44 -23.93 -15.84
C LEU A 582 -17.75 -24.62 -16.22
N SER A 583 -18.71 -24.58 -15.30
CA SER A 583 -20.08 -25.07 -15.50
C SER A 583 -21.09 -23.94 -15.78
N ASP A 584 -22.32 -24.35 -16.13
CA ASP A 584 -23.48 -23.47 -16.34
C ASP A 584 -24.40 -23.43 -15.09
N ASP A 585 -23.87 -23.86 -13.94
CA ASP A 585 -24.62 -23.87 -12.68
C ASP A 585 -24.59 -22.49 -12.03
N LEU A 586 -25.66 -22.16 -11.29
CA LEU A 586 -25.80 -20.86 -10.62
C LEU A 586 -24.64 -20.60 -9.64
N VAL A 587 -23.94 -19.48 -9.82
CA VAL A 587 -22.85 -19.00 -8.96
C VAL A 587 -23.29 -19.03 -7.49
N ILE A 588 -24.49 -18.53 -7.17
CA ILE A 588 -24.96 -18.51 -5.78
C ILE A 588 -25.26 -19.90 -5.19
N ALA A 589 -25.35 -20.94 -6.02
CA ALA A 589 -25.52 -22.33 -5.60
C ALA A 589 -24.18 -23.08 -5.49
N GLN A 590 -23.19 -22.73 -6.33
CA GLN A 590 -21.86 -23.36 -6.34
C GLN A 590 -20.94 -22.89 -5.21
N PHE A 591 -20.93 -21.58 -4.92
CA PHE A 591 -19.93 -20.94 -4.06
C PHE A 591 -20.54 -20.55 -2.70
N ASP A 592 -20.31 -21.39 -1.69
CA ASP A 592 -20.87 -21.23 -0.33
C ASP A 592 -19.82 -21.07 0.78
N THR A 593 -18.52 -21.11 0.46
CA THR A 593 -17.44 -20.81 1.41
C THR A 593 -16.80 -19.44 1.15
N CYS A 594 -16.46 -18.75 2.24
CA CYS A 594 -16.12 -17.34 2.22
C CYS A 594 -15.13 -16.94 3.34
N ALA A 595 -14.73 -15.67 3.31
CA ALA A 595 -13.92 -15.06 4.36
C ALA A 595 -14.67 -15.06 5.72
N PRO A 596 -13.98 -14.98 6.87
CA PRO A 596 -14.65 -14.77 8.15
C PRO A 596 -15.25 -13.36 8.26
N LYS A 597 -16.44 -13.19 8.87
CA LYS A 597 -17.08 -11.87 9.10
C LYS A 597 -16.12 -10.84 9.70
N TYR A 598 -15.37 -11.24 10.74
CA TYR A 598 -14.31 -10.40 11.29
C TYR A 598 -13.00 -10.70 10.56
N CYS A 599 -12.61 -9.84 9.64
CA CYS A 599 -11.33 -9.95 8.91
C CYS A 599 -10.77 -8.54 8.63
N PRO A 600 -10.18 -7.85 9.64
CA PRO A 600 -9.80 -6.43 9.52
C PRO A 600 -8.63 -6.15 8.57
N LYS A 601 -7.93 -7.21 8.16
CA LYS A 601 -6.74 -7.25 7.31
C LYS A 601 -6.88 -8.43 6.34
N PRO A 602 -6.32 -8.38 5.11
CA PRO A 602 -5.92 -7.14 4.42
C PRO A 602 -7.12 -6.20 4.29
N HIS A 603 -6.89 -4.89 4.13
CA HIS A 603 -7.97 -3.89 4.19
C HIS A 603 -9.03 -4.03 3.08
N THR A 604 -8.74 -4.82 2.04
CA THR A 604 -9.66 -5.14 0.95
C THR A 604 -10.85 -6.00 1.39
N VAL A 605 -10.73 -6.86 2.41
CA VAL A 605 -11.81 -7.78 2.82
C VAL A 605 -13.03 -7.02 3.38
N TRP A 606 -12.81 -5.83 3.92
CA TRP A 606 -13.86 -4.93 4.44
C TRP A 606 -14.14 -3.73 3.52
N GLY A 607 -13.75 -3.81 2.25
CA GLY A 607 -14.25 -2.88 1.24
C GLY A 607 -15.77 -2.97 1.09
N PHE A 608 -16.38 -1.94 0.53
CA PHE A 608 -17.80 -1.92 0.19
C PHE A 608 -18.04 -1.30 -1.19
N LYS A 609 -19.21 -1.62 -1.74
CA LYS A 609 -19.87 -0.81 -2.77
C LYS A 609 -21.00 -0.02 -2.10
N THR A 610 -21.49 1.02 -2.77
CA THR A 610 -22.53 1.89 -2.22
C THR A 610 -23.78 1.85 -3.07
N MET A 611 -24.91 1.51 -2.46
CA MET A 611 -26.24 1.86 -2.96
C MET A 611 -26.62 3.24 -2.39
N PHE A 612 -27.08 4.17 -3.22
CA PHE A 612 -27.40 5.53 -2.78
C PHE A 612 -28.67 6.09 -3.42
N ARG A 613 -29.42 6.85 -2.64
CA ARG A 613 -30.69 7.46 -3.06
C ARG A 613 -30.41 8.67 -3.94
N ASN A 614 -31.10 8.77 -5.07
CA ASN A 614 -30.88 9.79 -6.08
C ASN A 614 -31.54 11.13 -5.70
N ILE A 615 -31.04 11.77 -4.66
CA ILE A 615 -31.55 13.06 -4.16
C ILE A 615 -30.77 14.28 -4.70
N GLY A 616 -29.96 14.10 -5.76
CA GLY A 616 -29.07 15.14 -6.28
C GLY A 616 -27.84 15.48 -5.42
N ALA A 617 -27.60 14.74 -4.34
CA ALA A 617 -26.53 15.04 -3.37
C ALA A 617 -25.09 14.89 -3.93
N TYR A 618 -24.89 14.12 -5.00
CA TYR A 618 -23.56 13.74 -5.48
C TYR A 618 -23.43 14.00 -6.99
N SER A 619 -22.32 14.63 -7.40
CA SER A 619 -22.05 14.97 -8.81
C SER A 619 -21.08 14.00 -9.52
N LYS A 620 -20.75 12.87 -8.91
CA LYS A 620 -19.92 11.82 -9.53
C LYS A 620 -20.25 10.42 -8.99
N ILE A 621 -20.36 9.44 -9.88
CA ILE A 621 -20.34 8.00 -9.55
C ILE A 621 -18.90 7.48 -9.70
N SER A 622 -18.48 6.59 -8.80
CA SER A 622 -17.15 5.96 -8.86
C SER A 622 -17.20 4.52 -8.34
N CYS A 623 -16.13 3.76 -8.55
CA CYS A 623 -16.14 2.29 -8.47
C CYS A 623 -16.62 1.70 -7.13
N HIS A 624 -16.50 2.42 -6.01
CA HIS A 624 -16.98 2.01 -4.68
C HIS A 624 -18.15 2.84 -4.13
N ARG A 625 -18.30 4.09 -4.58
CA ARG A 625 -19.16 5.07 -3.92
C ARG A 625 -19.49 6.27 -4.81
N PRO A 626 -20.59 6.98 -4.53
CA PRO A 626 -20.75 8.33 -5.02
C PRO A 626 -19.72 9.28 -4.37
N ASN A 627 -19.31 10.28 -5.13
CA ASN A 627 -18.27 11.26 -4.82
C ASN A 627 -18.76 12.68 -5.14
N LYS A 628 -17.99 13.70 -4.72
CA LYS A 628 -18.36 15.12 -4.86
C LYS A 628 -19.75 15.42 -4.27
N LEU A 629 -19.90 15.15 -2.97
CA LEU A 629 -21.05 15.54 -2.16
C LEU A 629 -21.20 17.06 -2.18
N SER A 630 -22.40 17.56 -2.48
CA SER A 630 -22.74 18.99 -2.35
C SER A 630 -22.90 19.38 -0.88
N ASP A 631 -22.38 20.54 -0.50
CA ASP A 631 -22.49 21.07 0.87
C ASP A 631 -23.97 21.30 1.29
N ASP A 632 -24.84 21.69 0.34
CA ASP A 632 -26.30 21.85 0.55
C ASP A 632 -27.03 20.55 0.94
N PHE A 633 -26.37 19.41 0.72
CA PHE A 633 -26.85 18.06 1.04
C PHE A 633 -26.05 17.38 2.15
N ALA A 634 -24.97 17.99 2.66
CA ALA A 634 -24.12 17.38 3.67
C ALA A 634 -24.87 17.05 4.98
N ALA A 635 -25.87 17.84 5.35
CA ALA A 635 -26.75 17.59 6.50
C ALA A 635 -27.97 16.69 6.18
N LYS A 636 -28.19 16.34 4.90
CA LYS A 636 -29.32 15.54 4.43
C LYS A 636 -28.96 14.09 4.14
N VAL A 637 -27.67 13.76 4.04
CA VAL A 637 -27.19 12.39 3.79
C VAL A 637 -27.04 11.60 5.09
N LYS A 638 -27.51 10.34 5.07
CA LYS A 638 -27.36 9.37 6.16
C LYS A 638 -26.82 8.07 5.59
N TRP A 639 -25.63 7.68 6.04
CA TRP A 639 -24.96 6.43 5.66
C TRP A 639 -25.21 5.37 6.72
N VAL A 640 -25.66 4.19 6.29
CA VAL A 640 -25.76 3.00 7.13
C VAL A 640 -24.84 1.89 6.64
N ASN A 641 -24.32 1.09 7.56
CA ASN A 641 -23.59 -0.14 7.24
C ASN A 641 -24.54 -1.29 6.87
N GLY A 642 -23.98 -2.44 6.52
CA GLY A 642 -24.73 -3.67 6.26
C GLY A 642 -25.59 -4.18 7.44
N SER A 643 -25.48 -3.63 8.66
CA SER A 643 -26.37 -3.94 9.80
C SER A 643 -27.39 -2.83 10.09
N GLY A 644 -27.53 -1.82 9.22
CA GLY A 644 -28.42 -0.67 9.39
C GLY A 644 -27.94 0.37 10.41
N GLN A 645 -26.69 0.28 10.88
CA GLN A 645 -26.12 1.19 11.88
C GLN A 645 -25.51 2.42 11.19
N ASP A 646 -25.72 3.60 11.78
CA ASP A 646 -25.19 4.88 11.27
C ASP A 646 -23.65 4.91 11.27
N MET A 647 -23.08 5.20 10.11
CA MET A 647 -21.65 5.39 9.88
C MET A 647 -21.34 6.74 9.18
N THR A 648 -22.31 7.65 9.10
CA THR A 648 -22.24 8.93 8.37
C THR A 648 -21.00 9.74 8.71
N ARG A 649 -20.65 9.85 10.00
CA ARG A 649 -19.46 10.59 10.45
C ARG A 649 -18.13 9.99 9.97
N GLU A 650 -18.08 8.70 9.68
CA GLU A 650 -16.87 8.02 9.21
C GLU A 650 -16.69 8.12 7.70
N VAL A 651 -17.78 8.08 6.91
CA VAL A 651 -17.69 7.91 5.44
C VAL A 651 -18.38 8.98 4.58
N ALA A 652 -19.11 9.96 5.13
CA ALA A 652 -19.83 10.94 4.29
C ALA A 652 -18.92 11.66 3.28
N LYS A 653 -17.68 12.00 3.65
CA LYS A 653 -16.72 12.72 2.78
C LYS A 653 -15.74 11.82 2.02
N ASN A 654 -15.23 10.75 2.62
CA ASN A 654 -14.20 9.88 2.01
C ASN A 654 -14.24 8.45 2.58
N GLY A 655 -13.36 7.57 2.08
CA GLY A 655 -13.29 6.15 2.48
C GLY A 655 -14.18 5.22 1.63
N TRP A 656 -13.76 3.95 1.52
CA TRP A 656 -14.41 2.88 0.73
C TRP A 656 -14.47 1.54 1.47
N ARG A 657 -14.14 1.54 2.77
CA ARG A 657 -13.99 0.34 3.61
C ARG A 657 -14.50 0.61 5.02
N ASN A 658 -15.01 -0.43 5.66
CA ASN A 658 -15.41 -0.38 7.08
C ASN A 658 -14.20 -0.44 8.01
N SER A 659 -14.39 0.04 9.24
CA SER A 659 -13.46 -0.17 10.35
C SER A 659 -14.06 -1.12 11.39
N LYS A 660 -13.32 -1.39 12.47
CA LYS A 660 -13.80 -2.19 13.61
C LYS A 660 -15.02 -1.58 14.32
N LYS A 661 -15.39 -0.33 14.01
CA LYS A 661 -16.57 0.37 14.55
C LYS A 661 -17.80 0.29 13.65
N SER A 662 -17.59 0.18 12.33
CA SER A 662 -18.62 0.25 11.30
C SER A 662 -18.87 -1.06 10.57
N ILE A 663 -18.08 -2.11 10.81
CA ILE A 663 -18.30 -3.43 10.22
C ILE A 663 -19.68 -4.02 10.61
N GLY A 664 -20.46 -4.43 9.62
CA GLY A 664 -21.82 -4.96 9.80
C GLY A 664 -22.38 -5.60 8.53
N TYR A 665 -23.31 -6.55 8.72
CA TYR A 665 -23.87 -7.45 7.70
C TYR A 665 -25.32 -7.94 7.97
N ASP A 666 -25.97 -7.58 9.09
CA ASP A 666 -26.92 -8.46 9.80
C ASP A 666 -28.19 -9.04 9.10
N LEU A 667 -29.01 -8.39 8.26
CA LEU A 667 -28.84 -7.11 7.56
C LEU A 667 -28.69 -7.35 6.05
N LEU A 668 -27.77 -6.64 5.41
CA LEU A 668 -27.41 -6.74 4.00
C LEU A 668 -25.91 -7.01 3.90
N GLN A 669 -25.53 -7.92 3.01
CA GLN A 669 -24.15 -8.27 2.67
C GLN A 669 -23.98 -8.21 1.14
N LEU A 670 -22.81 -7.82 0.65
CA LEU A 670 -22.46 -7.93 -0.76
C LEU A 670 -21.57 -9.15 -0.95
N ASN A 671 -22.13 -10.26 -1.41
CA ASN A 671 -21.36 -11.47 -1.71
C ASN A 671 -20.51 -11.21 -2.97
N HIS A 672 -19.20 -11.38 -2.90
CA HIS A 672 -18.28 -11.13 -4.01
C HIS A 672 -17.53 -12.41 -4.39
N TYR A 673 -17.92 -12.99 -5.53
CA TYR A 673 -17.41 -14.25 -6.09
C TYR A 673 -16.25 -13.98 -7.05
N ALA A 674 -15.22 -13.28 -6.55
CA ALA A 674 -14.16 -12.67 -7.37
C ALA A 674 -13.36 -13.64 -8.24
N LEU A 675 -13.35 -14.94 -7.91
CA LEU A 675 -12.65 -15.98 -8.68
C LEU A 675 -13.60 -16.90 -9.45
N ARG A 676 -14.77 -17.23 -8.90
CA ARG A 676 -15.63 -18.32 -9.37
C ARG A 676 -14.79 -19.62 -9.46
N SER A 677 -14.86 -20.39 -10.55
CA SER A 677 -14.02 -21.59 -10.72
C SER A 677 -12.56 -21.26 -11.05
N ALA A 678 -11.65 -22.23 -10.89
CA ALA A 678 -10.25 -22.06 -11.23
C ALA A 678 -10.01 -21.73 -12.73
N GLU A 679 -10.79 -22.32 -13.65
CA GLU A 679 -10.78 -21.94 -15.07
C GLU A 679 -11.26 -20.49 -15.29
N SER A 680 -12.32 -20.06 -14.59
CA SER A 680 -12.83 -18.68 -14.66
C SER A 680 -11.77 -17.65 -14.23
N PHE A 681 -10.94 -18.00 -13.24
CA PHE A 681 -9.79 -17.19 -12.83
C PHE A 681 -8.73 -17.04 -13.94
N LEU A 682 -8.44 -18.07 -14.74
CA LEU A 682 -7.50 -17.97 -15.88
C LEU A 682 -8.02 -16.99 -16.94
N ILE A 683 -9.30 -17.09 -17.30
CA ILE A 683 -9.96 -16.18 -18.25
C ILE A 683 -9.97 -14.74 -17.69
N LYS A 684 -10.18 -14.58 -16.38
CA LYS A 684 -10.08 -13.28 -15.69
C LYS A 684 -8.67 -12.71 -15.73
N ARG A 685 -7.62 -13.53 -15.56
CA ARG A 685 -6.21 -13.12 -15.75
C ARG A 685 -5.97 -12.68 -17.18
N GLN A 686 -6.43 -13.43 -18.19
CA GLN A 686 -6.25 -13.09 -19.60
C GLN A 686 -6.86 -11.74 -19.98
N ARG A 687 -8.06 -11.37 -19.51
CA ARG A 687 -8.71 -10.09 -19.87
C ARG A 687 -8.24 -8.87 -19.06
N GLY A 688 -7.60 -9.06 -17.90
CA GLY A 688 -7.25 -7.97 -16.97
C GLY A 688 -8.45 -7.40 -16.17
N ARG A 689 -8.32 -6.17 -15.65
CA ARG A 689 -9.39 -5.49 -14.87
C ARG A 689 -9.89 -4.21 -15.54
N ALA A 690 -11.20 -3.98 -15.49
CA ALA A 690 -11.85 -2.77 -16.02
C ALA A 690 -11.37 -1.43 -15.39
N LEU A 691 -10.86 -1.46 -14.16
CA LEU A 691 -10.31 -0.28 -13.47
C LEU A 691 -8.79 -0.08 -13.71
N HIS A 692 -8.05 -1.15 -14.03
CA HIS A 692 -6.60 -1.15 -14.16
C HIS A 692 -6.19 -2.11 -15.30
N VAL A 693 -6.04 -1.56 -16.50
CA VAL A 693 -5.69 -2.33 -17.70
C VAL A 693 -4.25 -2.85 -17.62
N ASP A 694 -3.33 -2.06 -17.03
CA ASP A 694 -1.88 -2.34 -17.01
C ASP A 694 -1.39 -3.20 -15.82
N ARG A 695 -2.28 -3.80 -15.03
CA ARG A 695 -1.90 -4.63 -13.87
C ARG A 695 -2.22 -6.11 -14.11
N SER A 696 -1.18 -6.90 -14.36
CA SER A 696 -1.31 -8.34 -14.54
C SER A 696 -1.83 -9.03 -13.25
N ILE A 697 -2.86 -9.86 -13.40
CA ILE A 697 -3.50 -10.57 -12.27
C ILE A 697 -2.71 -11.86 -12.00
N GLY A 698 -1.79 -11.85 -11.04
CA GLY A 698 -0.99 -13.04 -10.69
C GLY A 698 -1.53 -13.83 -9.48
N LEU A 699 -0.75 -14.80 -9.00
CA LEU A 699 -1.03 -15.61 -7.79
C LEU A 699 -1.34 -14.73 -6.56
N ASN A 700 -0.74 -13.55 -6.47
CA ASN A 700 -1.02 -12.55 -5.43
C ASN A 700 -2.50 -12.10 -5.38
N TYR A 701 -3.24 -12.18 -6.49
CA TYR A 701 -4.69 -11.93 -6.51
C TYR A 701 -5.47 -13.13 -5.97
N TRP A 702 -5.09 -14.35 -6.37
CA TRP A 702 -5.68 -15.59 -5.86
C TRP A 702 -5.57 -15.65 -4.32
N ILE A 703 -4.38 -15.43 -3.77
CA ILE A 703 -4.14 -15.38 -2.31
C ILE A 703 -5.08 -14.39 -1.60
N ARG A 704 -5.35 -13.23 -2.22
CA ARG A 704 -6.20 -12.16 -1.64
C ARG A 704 -7.71 -12.41 -1.78
N MET A 705 -8.14 -13.23 -2.74
CA MET A 705 -9.56 -13.36 -3.14
C MET A 705 -10.16 -14.75 -2.93
N ASP A 706 -9.35 -15.81 -2.90
CA ASP A 706 -9.82 -17.15 -2.57
C ASP A 706 -10.03 -17.25 -1.06
N TRP A 707 -11.25 -17.45 -0.56
CA TRP A 707 -11.52 -17.60 0.88
C TRP A 707 -12.51 -18.73 1.14
N GLY A 708 -12.22 -19.60 2.12
CA GLY A 708 -13.03 -20.78 2.40
C GLY A 708 -13.16 -21.17 3.88
N ASP A 709 -12.97 -20.19 4.79
CA ASP A 709 -12.88 -20.42 6.24
C ASP A 709 -14.22 -20.41 6.99
N ALA A 710 -15.23 -19.78 6.38
CA ALA A 710 -16.59 -19.73 6.87
C ALA A 710 -17.53 -20.20 5.77
N ARG A 711 -18.67 -20.76 6.15
CA ARG A 711 -19.73 -21.17 5.22
C ARG A 711 -20.90 -20.18 5.35
N ASP A 712 -21.45 -19.74 4.23
CA ASP A 712 -22.61 -18.83 4.17
C ASP A 712 -23.57 -19.27 3.06
N VAL A 713 -24.63 -19.99 3.47
CA VAL A 713 -25.71 -20.46 2.58
C VAL A 713 -26.91 -19.49 2.55
N THR A 714 -26.81 -18.32 3.17
CA THR A 714 -27.99 -17.45 3.39
C THR A 714 -28.59 -16.91 2.10
N ILE A 715 -27.75 -16.67 1.10
CA ILE A 715 -28.17 -16.25 -0.25
C ILE A 715 -28.94 -17.36 -0.99
N GLN A 716 -28.71 -18.65 -0.66
CA GLN A 716 -29.31 -19.79 -1.36
C GLN A 716 -30.82 -19.88 -1.17
N ARG A 717 -31.38 -19.20 -0.17
CA ARG A 717 -32.83 -19.00 0.00
C ARG A 717 -33.50 -18.35 -1.22
N ASN A 718 -32.72 -17.66 -2.05
CA ASN A 718 -33.17 -17.06 -3.30
C ASN A 718 -33.25 -18.04 -4.48
N ILE A 719 -32.61 -19.22 -4.41
CA ILE A 719 -32.46 -20.12 -5.57
C ILE A 719 -33.80 -20.42 -6.28
N PRO A 720 -34.92 -20.71 -5.59
CA PRO A 720 -36.18 -20.98 -6.27
C PRO A 720 -36.75 -19.77 -7.04
N ARG A 721 -36.66 -18.54 -6.49
CA ARG A 721 -37.14 -17.33 -7.18
C ARG A 721 -36.19 -16.84 -8.28
N LEU A 722 -34.87 -17.01 -8.08
CA LEU A 722 -33.87 -16.83 -9.12
C LEU A 722 -34.13 -17.79 -10.28
N ARG A 723 -34.30 -19.09 -10.00
CA ARG A 723 -34.55 -20.11 -11.03
C ARG A 723 -35.81 -19.78 -11.83
N ALA A 724 -36.90 -19.37 -11.18
CA ALA A 724 -38.12 -18.96 -11.86
C ALA A 724 -37.91 -17.77 -12.83
N GLU A 725 -37.16 -16.74 -12.44
CA GLU A 725 -36.86 -15.59 -13.33
C GLU A 725 -35.84 -15.94 -14.42
N TYR A 726 -34.81 -16.73 -14.09
CA TYR A 726 -33.81 -17.21 -15.05
C TYR A 726 -34.45 -18.07 -16.14
N ASP A 727 -35.26 -19.06 -15.75
CA ASP A 727 -35.96 -19.95 -16.68
C ASP A 727 -36.98 -19.16 -17.52
N ARG A 728 -37.60 -18.10 -16.98
CA ARG A 728 -38.46 -17.18 -17.74
C ARG A 728 -37.68 -16.40 -18.81
N LEU A 729 -36.50 -15.88 -18.49
CA LEU A 729 -35.65 -15.20 -19.47
C LEU A 729 -35.19 -16.17 -20.56
N MET A 730 -34.76 -17.38 -20.17
CA MET A 730 -34.22 -18.40 -21.07
C MET A 730 -35.28 -19.08 -21.98
N GLN A 731 -36.56 -18.77 -21.81
CA GLN A 731 -37.59 -19.09 -22.83
C GLN A 731 -37.37 -18.32 -24.14
N ASP A 732 -36.67 -17.18 -24.13
CA ASP A 732 -36.29 -16.50 -25.35
C ASP A 732 -35.17 -17.27 -26.07
N LYS A 733 -35.51 -17.88 -27.21
CA LYS A 733 -34.60 -18.73 -27.99
C LYS A 733 -33.36 -17.99 -28.50
N THR A 734 -33.44 -16.66 -28.70
CA THR A 734 -32.30 -15.86 -29.15
C THR A 734 -31.34 -15.61 -28.00
N LEU A 735 -31.85 -15.23 -26.82
CA LEU A 735 -31.06 -15.09 -25.59
C LEU A 735 -30.38 -16.42 -25.22
N ALA A 736 -31.13 -17.52 -25.18
CA ALA A 736 -30.60 -18.84 -24.85
C ALA A 736 -29.51 -19.31 -25.84
N LYS A 737 -29.65 -18.98 -27.14
CA LYS A 737 -28.61 -19.26 -28.15
C LYS A 737 -27.33 -18.46 -27.90
N TRP A 738 -27.43 -17.18 -27.55
CA TRP A 738 -26.25 -16.36 -27.25
C TRP A 738 -25.57 -16.81 -25.95
N HIS A 739 -26.33 -17.08 -24.89
CA HIS A 739 -25.83 -17.67 -23.64
C HIS A 739 -25.03 -18.95 -23.89
N ALA A 740 -25.60 -19.90 -24.65
CA ALA A 740 -24.93 -21.15 -25.00
C ALA A 740 -23.63 -20.93 -25.81
N LYS A 741 -23.64 -19.99 -26.77
CA LYS A 741 -22.44 -19.63 -27.57
C LYS A 741 -21.35 -19.02 -26.67
N GLY A 742 -21.72 -18.17 -25.72
CA GLY A 742 -20.76 -17.57 -24.77
C GLY A 742 -20.17 -18.58 -23.80
N LEU A 743 -20.98 -19.50 -23.29
CA LEU A 743 -20.52 -20.63 -22.49
C LEU A 743 -19.53 -21.52 -23.26
N GLU A 744 -19.82 -21.83 -24.53
CA GLU A 744 -18.92 -22.57 -25.41
C GLU A 744 -17.60 -21.81 -25.65
N TRP A 745 -17.66 -20.49 -25.88
CA TRP A 745 -16.47 -19.65 -26.00
C TRP A 745 -15.60 -19.69 -24.74
N HIS A 746 -16.20 -19.60 -23.55
CA HIS A 746 -15.45 -19.66 -22.28
C HIS A 746 -14.80 -21.02 -22.06
N ARG A 747 -15.48 -22.13 -22.39
CA ARG A 747 -14.90 -23.48 -22.33
C ARG A 747 -13.75 -23.65 -23.32
N ALA A 748 -13.90 -23.19 -24.56
CA ALA A 748 -12.83 -23.20 -25.55
C ALA A 748 -11.65 -22.33 -25.11
N LYS A 749 -11.91 -21.17 -24.49
CA LYS A 749 -10.86 -20.29 -23.95
C LYS A 749 -10.14 -20.92 -22.75
N ALA A 750 -10.83 -21.62 -21.85
CA ALA A 750 -10.19 -22.36 -20.78
C ALA A 750 -9.24 -23.43 -21.33
N GLN A 751 -9.68 -24.23 -22.30
CA GLN A 751 -8.85 -25.23 -22.99
C GLN A 751 -7.62 -24.60 -23.68
N GLU A 752 -7.79 -23.47 -24.35
CA GLU A 752 -6.70 -22.70 -24.97
C GLU A 752 -5.67 -22.23 -23.93
N LEU A 753 -6.12 -21.72 -22.78
CA LEU A 753 -5.24 -21.26 -21.71
C LEU A 753 -4.51 -22.43 -21.02
N HIS A 754 -5.15 -23.58 -20.83
CA HIS A 754 -4.49 -24.80 -20.36
C HIS A 754 -3.39 -25.31 -21.32
N ALA A 755 -3.47 -24.99 -22.61
CA ALA A 755 -2.40 -25.29 -23.57
C ALA A 755 -1.23 -24.29 -23.53
N MET A 756 -1.32 -23.19 -22.75
CA MET A 756 -0.25 -22.21 -22.59
C MET A 756 0.53 -22.46 -21.29
N PRO A 757 1.86 -22.73 -21.33
CA PRO A 757 2.64 -23.08 -20.14
C PRO A 757 2.56 -22.08 -18.97
N GLU A 758 2.55 -20.76 -19.22
CA GLU A 758 2.42 -19.74 -18.15
C GLU A 758 1.08 -19.86 -17.41
N PHE A 759 -0.01 -20.11 -18.13
CA PHE A 759 -1.36 -20.20 -17.56
C PHE A 759 -1.58 -21.53 -16.85
N GLU A 760 -1.07 -22.64 -17.39
CA GLU A 760 -1.08 -23.94 -16.73
C GLU A 760 -0.23 -23.92 -15.45
N GLU A 761 0.96 -23.31 -15.47
CA GLU A 761 1.76 -23.14 -14.25
C GLU A 761 1.01 -22.31 -13.20
N LEU A 762 0.42 -21.18 -13.59
CA LEU A 762 -0.40 -20.35 -12.69
C LEU A 762 -1.61 -21.11 -12.13
N TYR A 763 -2.26 -21.95 -12.95
CA TYR A 763 -3.38 -22.80 -12.51
C TYR A 763 -2.94 -23.81 -11.45
N GLN A 764 -1.84 -24.54 -11.70
CA GLN A 764 -1.31 -25.51 -10.74
C GLN A 764 -0.84 -24.82 -9.45
N GLN A 765 -0.15 -23.68 -9.55
CA GLN A 765 0.23 -22.87 -8.39
C GLN A 765 -1.01 -22.45 -7.59
N ALA A 766 -2.06 -21.94 -8.25
CA ALA A 766 -3.31 -21.52 -7.61
C ALA A 766 -3.99 -22.67 -6.82
N LEU A 767 -4.12 -23.85 -7.43
CA LEU A 767 -4.70 -25.04 -6.77
C LEU A 767 -3.85 -25.60 -5.61
N GLN A 768 -2.56 -25.26 -5.56
CA GLN A 768 -1.66 -25.60 -4.44
C GLN A 768 -1.79 -24.62 -3.27
N VAL A 769 -2.33 -23.40 -3.46
CA VAL A 769 -2.58 -22.43 -2.37
C VAL A 769 -3.71 -22.90 -1.47
N ARG A 770 -3.38 -23.72 -0.46
CA ARG A 770 -4.30 -24.20 0.58
C ARG A 770 -3.98 -23.55 1.91
N LEU A 771 -4.51 -22.34 2.11
CA LEU A 771 -4.31 -21.53 3.30
C LEU A 771 -5.61 -21.34 4.06
N ASN A 772 -5.57 -21.54 5.38
CA ASN A 772 -6.62 -21.04 6.27
C ASN A 772 -6.56 -19.52 6.37
N GLY A 773 -7.61 -18.92 6.92
CA GLY A 773 -7.82 -17.47 6.90
C GLY A 773 -6.76 -16.71 7.68
N MET A 774 -6.19 -17.28 8.73
CA MET A 774 -5.10 -16.63 9.48
C MET A 774 -3.80 -16.64 8.68
N GLU A 775 -3.47 -17.76 8.04
CA GLU A 775 -2.33 -17.91 7.11
C GLU A 775 -2.49 -16.98 5.89
N ARG A 776 -3.70 -16.92 5.34
CA ARG A 776 -4.06 -16.10 4.19
C ARG A 776 -4.01 -14.60 4.49
N VAL A 777 -4.51 -14.16 5.65
CA VAL A 777 -4.32 -12.78 6.11
C VAL A 777 -2.82 -12.47 6.27
N ALA A 778 -2.05 -13.39 6.84
CA ALA A 778 -0.62 -13.20 7.07
C ALA A 778 0.18 -13.06 5.77
N TYR A 779 -0.12 -13.89 4.77
CA TYR A 779 0.50 -13.83 3.44
C TYR A 779 0.02 -12.59 2.67
N ALA A 780 -1.28 -12.30 2.64
CA ALA A 780 -1.78 -11.08 2.00
C ALA A 780 -1.19 -9.78 2.59
N LEU A 781 -0.89 -9.76 3.90
CA LEU A 781 -0.18 -8.66 4.55
C LEU A 781 1.30 -8.56 4.15
N ALA A 782 1.98 -9.68 3.88
CA ALA A 782 3.35 -9.64 3.35
C ALA A 782 3.37 -9.02 1.95
N LEU A 783 2.41 -9.43 1.10
CA LEU A 783 2.23 -8.90 -0.25
C LEU A 783 1.82 -7.42 -0.30
N ASP A 784 1.20 -6.88 0.76
CA ASP A 784 0.87 -5.45 0.91
C ASP A 784 2.09 -4.60 1.36
N MET A 785 3.20 -5.22 1.75
CA MET A 785 4.46 -4.53 2.12
C MET A 785 5.51 -4.55 1.01
N GLU A 786 5.29 -5.34 -0.04
CA GLU A 786 6.15 -5.44 -1.24
C GLU A 786 5.71 -4.53 -2.39
N SER A 787 4.49 -3.97 -2.30
CA SER A 787 3.87 -3.04 -3.26
C SER A 787 4.04 -1.57 -2.86
#